data_AF-A0A2J6PTD3-F1
#
_entry.id   AF-A0A2J6PTD3-F1
#
_cell.length_a   1.000
_cell.length_b   1.000
_cell.length_c   1.000
_cell.angle_alpha   90.00
_cell.angle_beta   90.00
_cell.angle_gamma   90.00
#
_symmetry.space_group_name_H-M   'P 1'
#
loop_
_entity.id
_entity.type
_entity.pdbx_description
1 polymer ?
#
loop_
_entity_poly.entity_id
_entity_poly.type
_entity_poly.pdbx_seq_one_letter_code
_entity_poly.pdbx_strand_id
1 'polypeptide(L)'
;MVPPTETGSCSPRSPPPMKHYKLERTIKDPTLFAVFTILVSLLYSWPRRWLVSGAALLQFFVLLGDRQGYRVLPPLHLWPFFTTLHLIYAICSTSWLLYWVFTAICYPACFLVCLFQFEITGNIARKNLRRVLKQLHFIEDKIAFFDIPALEIDTEVDGLMVLRGITFSLSTLSFVVHGVEVGIKLSDDMELAIQTETVKVKLFRGIEIGDCFANLKGGQYEMTFGSLEGNTRDVDGDAVFVEATPLLKAASKEGDTRSLKSVKSNEVESVKMLDQLTDGNPPEDGSAEEGLKSMKKMSPDDEESSGRYQMTLNFIKETNSIHDARQFVKQATRNQEKIFDETDSNAIRAAICSQLHPRPSVPHPPQRSIKVTTLQNLSPPYVRRFLHRLPMLLRLLLNPLSYFHPVHIVSITATASGRWIDSMLVENIFRDYATQDSEIASLKRRISSWLSDANFAVSLAGITGIASVPFLPTYDIQCHLGFNDVMSYRALPAHLDLKQVIRLGGADATFKIPSFLLPHHEHLLPAIPSEKDEQNLEHKVDEADGTPQGIQAKHELKQAKKDETNVKLSVHARLPACFDQELLDFIAALVKATKVVEMEKDKEAAREESEREEEQEGGNKILGFGRRVKGGLKDGVKRTVVGGVVNDRWIAKMVGKVTRRLETARGEVGYSGDLPVGLEVYR
;
A
#
# COMPACT_ATOMS: atom_id res chain seq x y z
N MET A 1 -30.08 -66.49 8.31
CA MET A 1 -29.89 -67.59 7.34
C MET A 1 -28.42 -67.54 6.90
N VAL A 2 -27.66 -68.58 7.27
CA VAL A 2 -26.36 -69.02 6.69
C VAL A 2 -25.15 -68.06 6.99
N PRO A 3 -23.92 -68.56 7.23
CA PRO A 3 -23.24 -68.54 8.54
C PRO A 3 -21.83 -67.87 8.48
N PRO A 4 -21.02 -67.89 9.55
CA PRO A 4 -19.61 -67.48 9.51
C PRO A 4 -18.70 -68.69 9.19
N THR A 5 -17.70 -68.50 8.32
CA THR A 5 -16.69 -69.54 8.04
C THR A 5 -15.28 -68.97 7.93
N GLU A 6 -14.48 -69.41 8.89
CA GLU A 6 -13.12 -69.98 8.75
C GLU A 6 -11.94 -69.05 8.43
N THR A 7 -11.14 -68.86 9.48
CA THR A 7 -9.70 -68.58 9.46
C THR A 7 -8.93 -69.68 8.73
N GLY A 8 -8.58 -69.44 7.46
CA GLY A 8 -7.64 -70.25 6.70
C GLY A 8 -6.25 -69.62 6.67
N SER A 9 -5.30 -70.25 7.35
CA SER A 9 -3.87 -69.95 7.27
C SER A 9 -3.36 -70.11 5.84
N CYS A 10 -2.89 -69.02 5.21
CA CYS A 10 -2.23 -69.06 3.92
C CYS A 10 -0.74 -68.74 4.12
N SER A 11 0.09 -69.78 3.97
CA SER A 11 1.55 -69.69 3.93
C SER A 11 2.03 -68.62 2.94
N PRO A 12 3.13 -67.88 3.23
CA PRO A 12 3.64 -66.89 2.32
C PRO A 12 4.11 -67.56 1.02
N ARG A 13 3.51 -67.16 -0.11
CA ARG A 13 3.98 -67.50 -1.45
C ARG A 13 5.45 -67.08 -1.57
N SER A 14 6.31 -68.04 -1.89
CA SER A 14 7.71 -67.82 -2.22
C SER A 14 7.86 -66.75 -3.32
N PRO A 15 8.81 -65.81 -3.19
CA PRO A 15 9.05 -64.79 -4.22
C PRO A 15 9.57 -65.42 -5.53
N PRO A 16 9.23 -64.84 -6.70
CA PRO A 16 9.70 -65.30 -8.01
C PRO A 16 11.23 -65.11 -8.20
N PRO A 17 11.85 -65.76 -9.21
CA PRO A 17 13.28 -66.10 -9.17
C PRO A 17 14.24 -64.89 -9.24
N MET A 18 15.26 -64.96 -8.37
CA MET A 18 16.35 -64.02 -8.05
C MET A 18 17.27 -63.53 -9.21
N LYS A 19 16.90 -63.64 -10.49
CA LYS A 19 17.81 -63.25 -11.60
C LYS A 19 17.66 -61.80 -12.06
N HIS A 20 16.45 -61.25 -12.18
CA HIS A 20 16.23 -59.87 -12.63
C HIS A 20 16.71 -58.81 -11.61
N TYR A 21 16.59 -59.11 -10.31
CA TYR A 21 17.00 -58.18 -9.25
C TYR A 21 18.52 -58.00 -9.16
N LYS A 22 19.30 -59.01 -9.57
CA LYS A 22 20.76 -58.93 -9.58
C LYS A 22 21.27 -58.05 -10.72
N LEU A 23 20.72 -58.20 -11.93
CA LEU A 23 21.13 -57.42 -13.10
C LEU A 23 20.83 -55.92 -12.94
N GLU A 24 19.63 -55.59 -12.47
CA GLU A 24 19.27 -54.19 -12.17
C GLU A 24 20.16 -53.59 -11.09
N ARG A 25 20.52 -54.35 -10.06
CA ARG A 25 21.39 -53.88 -8.97
C ARG A 25 22.83 -53.66 -9.44
N THR A 26 23.33 -54.48 -10.37
CA THR A 26 24.64 -54.25 -11.00
C THR A 26 24.64 -53.04 -11.94
N ILE A 27 23.57 -52.81 -12.70
CA ILE A 27 23.47 -51.66 -13.61
C ILE A 27 23.34 -50.34 -12.82
N LYS A 28 22.68 -50.38 -11.65
CA LYS A 28 22.50 -49.23 -10.75
C LYS A 28 23.69 -49.00 -9.81
N ASP A 29 24.81 -49.73 -9.96
CA ASP A 29 25.95 -49.55 -9.07
C ASP A 29 26.73 -48.26 -9.41
N PRO A 30 26.78 -47.26 -8.49
CA PRO A 30 27.51 -46.00 -8.71
C PRO A 30 29.02 -46.21 -8.96
N THR A 31 29.61 -47.27 -8.40
CA THR A 31 31.04 -47.57 -8.54
C THR A 31 31.37 -48.09 -9.95
N LEU A 32 30.50 -48.93 -10.52
CA LEU A 32 30.64 -49.39 -11.90
C LEU A 32 30.44 -48.23 -12.89
N PHE A 33 29.48 -47.34 -12.61
CA PHE A 33 29.29 -46.12 -13.40
C PHE A 33 30.53 -45.21 -13.34
N ALA A 34 31.14 -44.98 -12.17
CA ALA A 34 32.35 -44.17 -12.04
C ALA A 34 33.56 -44.77 -12.76
N VAL A 35 33.79 -46.08 -12.64
CA VAL A 35 34.90 -46.76 -13.33
C VAL A 35 34.71 -46.69 -14.85
N PHE A 36 33.50 -46.91 -15.33
CA PHE A 36 33.17 -46.84 -16.75
C PHE A 36 33.34 -45.41 -17.30
N THR A 37 32.88 -44.40 -16.59
CA THR A 37 33.02 -43.00 -17.02
C THR A 37 34.48 -42.55 -17.05
N ILE A 38 35.29 -42.92 -16.05
CA ILE A 38 36.74 -42.62 -16.03
C ILE A 38 37.46 -43.32 -17.19
N LEU A 39 37.18 -44.61 -17.41
CA LEU A 39 37.75 -45.39 -18.52
C LEU A 39 37.41 -44.73 -19.87
N VAL A 40 36.15 -44.38 -20.09
CA VAL A 40 35.67 -43.77 -21.33
C VAL A 40 36.26 -42.37 -21.55
N SER A 41 36.46 -41.58 -20.49
CA SER A 41 37.12 -40.26 -20.56
C SER A 41 38.63 -40.31 -20.81
N LEU A 42 39.28 -41.43 -20.49
CA LEU A 42 40.68 -41.70 -20.85
C LEU A 42 40.81 -42.13 -22.31
N LEU A 43 39.88 -42.95 -22.81
CA LEU A 43 39.89 -43.45 -24.20
C LEU A 43 39.39 -42.42 -25.23
N TYR A 44 38.47 -41.53 -24.85
CA TYR A 44 37.82 -40.59 -25.77
C TYR A 44 37.83 -39.15 -25.26
N SER A 45 37.84 -38.18 -26.19
CA SER A 45 37.85 -36.74 -25.86
C SER A 45 36.45 -36.15 -25.64
N TRP A 46 35.42 -36.68 -26.29
CA TRP A 46 34.03 -36.23 -26.13
C TRP A 46 33.47 -36.33 -24.69
N PRO A 47 33.75 -37.38 -23.88
CA PRO A 47 33.22 -37.53 -22.52
C PRO A 47 33.85 -36.53 -21.55
N ARG A 48 34.99 -35.90 -21.91
CA ARG A 48 35.61 -34.86 -21.07
C ARG A 48 34.72 -33.63 -20.98
N ARG A 49 34.08 -33.23 -22.08
CA ARG A 49 33.09 -32.14 -22.07
C ARG A 49 31.84 -32.50 -21.27
N TRP A 50 31.42 -33.77 -21.32
CA TRP A 50 30.28 -34.24 -20.54
C TRP A 50 30.58 -34.27 -19.03
N LEU A 51 31.79 -34.70 -18.62
CA LEU A 51 32.24 -34.60 -17.23
C LEU A 51 32.32 -33.15 -16.74
N VAL A 52 32.93 -32.25 -17.52
CA VAL A 52 33.10 -30.84 -17.14
C VAL A 52 31.76 -30.13 -16.99
N SER A 53 30.73 -30.53 -17.72
CA SER A 53 29.37 -29.97 -17.62
C SER A 53 28.67 -30.24 -16.28
N GLY A 54 29.17 -31.17 -15.47
CA GLY A 54 28.56 -31.55 -14.19
C GLY A 54 27.45 -32.61 -14.29
N ALA A 55 26.93 -32.92 -15.48
CA ALA A 55 25.84 -33.90 -15.65
C ALA A 55 26.20 -35.30 -15.17
N ALA A 56 27.42 -35.76 -15.47
CA ALA A 56 27.92 -37.05 -15.02
C ALA A 56 28.13 -37.11 -13.48
N LEU A 57 28.56 -35.98 -12.88
CA LEU A 57 28.69 -35.86 -11.43
C LEU A 57 27.32 -35.89 -10.74
N LEU A 58 26.34 -35.17 -11.28
CA LEU A 58 24.97 -35.18 -10.79
C LEU A 58 24.36 -36.59 -10.82
N GLN A 59 24.53 -37.31 -11.93
CA GLN A 59 24.07 -38.69 -12.07
C GLN A 59 24.75 -39.63 -11.06
N PHE A 60 26.07 -39.47 -10.86
CA PHE A 60 26.81 -40.26 -9.87
C PHE A 60 26.30 -40.03 -8.45
N PHE A 61 26.08 -38.78 -8.03
CA PHE A 61 25.59 -38.48 -6.69
C PHE A 61 24.17 -39.00 -6.45
N VAL A 62 23.27 -38.88 -7.44
CA VAL A 62 21.91 -39.41 -7.34
C VAL A 62 21.90 -40.94 -7.19
N LEU A 63 22.73 -41.66 -7.97
CA LEU A 63 22.90 -43.12 -7.86
C LEU A 63 23.50 -43.53 -6.50
N LEU A 64 24.46 -42.75 -6.01
CA LEU A 64 25.10 -43.00 -4.72
C LEU A 64 24.12 -42.79 -3.54
N GLY A 65 23.26 -41.77 -3.63
CA GLY A 65 22.19 -41.54 -2.65
C GLY A 65 21.10 -42.61 -2.67
N ASP A 66 20.71 -43.11 -3.85
CA ASP A 66 19.76 -44.24 -3.98
C ASP A 66 20.31 -45.52 -3.32
N ARG A 67 21.61 -45.79 -3.47
CA ARG A 67 22.28 -46.91 -2.81
C ARG A 67 22.30 -46.78 -1.27
N GLN A 68 22.34 -45.56 -0.75
CA GLN A 68 22.34 -45.27 0.68
C GLN A 68 20.93 -45.13 1.28
N GLY A 69 19.87 -45.19 0.44
CA GLY A 69 18.47 -45.11 0.87
C GLY A 69 17.88 -43.70 0.96
N TYR A 70 18.64 -42.66 0.60
CA TYR A 70 18.20 -41.25 0.61
C TYR A 70 17.93 -40.77 -0.82
N ARG A 71 16.67 -40.91 -1.27
CA ARG A 71 16.27 -40.57 -2.65
C ARG A 71 15.72 -39.14 -2.74
N VAL A 72 16.38 -38.30 -3.53
CA VAL A 72 15.84 -37.01 -3.98
C VAL A 72 14.74 -37.29 -5.00
N LEU A 73 13.55 -36.73 -4.78
CA LEU A 73 12.32 -36.97 -5.57
C LEU A 73 11.90 -38.47 -5.61
N PRO A 74 11.40 -39.02 -4.48
CA PRO A 74 10.89 -40.39 -4.40
C PRO A 74 9.85 -40.80 -5.47
N PRO A 75 8.93 -39.93 -5.95
CA PRO A 75 7.88 -40.36 -6.88
C PRO A 75 8.35 -40.56 -8.33
N LEU A 76 9.53 -40.06 -8.72
CA LEU A 76 9.99 -40.12 -10.12
C LEU A 76 11.01 -41.22 -10.33
N HIS A 77 10.73 -42.20 -11.20
CA HIS A 77 11.71 -43.23 -11.60
C HIS A 77 13.04 -42.60 -12.09
N LEU A 78 14.18 -43.19 -11.69
CA LEU A 78 15.52 -42.66 -11.98
C LEU A 78 15.85 -42.63 -13.48
N TRP A 79 15.33 -43.59 -14.24
CA TRP A 79 15.58 -43.69 -15.68
C TRP A 79 15.05 -42.47 -16.45
N PRO A 80 13.77 -42.07 -16.31
CA PRO A 80 13.26 -40.81 -16.86
C PRO A 80 14.13 -39.60 -16.53
N PHE A 81 14.54 -39.47 -15.26
CA PHE A 81 15.36 -38.35 -14.79
C PHE A 81 16.74 -38.30 -15.47
N PHE A 82 17.41 -39.43 -15.62
CA PHE A 82 18.70 -39.47 -16.31
C PHE A 82 18.54 -39.27 -17.82
N THR A 83 17.49 -39.81 -18.43
CA THR A 83 17.24 -39.61 -19.87
C THR A 83 16.92 -38.16 -20.19
N THR A 84 16.14 -37.47 -19.36
CA THR A 84 15.86 -36.03 -19.56
C THR A 84 17.10 -35.19 -19.32
N LEU A 85 17.90 -35.48 -18.29
CA LEU A 85 19.17 -34.81 -18.05
C LEU A 85 20.13 -34.93 -19.24
N HIS A 86 20.26 -36.15 -19.81
CA HIS A 86 21.13 -36.37 -20.98
C HIS A 86 20.56 -35.79 -22.27
N LEU A 87 19.24 -35.78 -22.43
CA LEU A 87 18.59 -35.11 -23.57
C LEU A 87 18.84 -33.60 -23.51
N ILE A 88 18.68 -32.99 -22.34
CA ILE A 88 18.97 -31.57 -22.12
C ILE A 88 20.45 -31.29 -22.38
N TYR A 89 21.36 -32.11 -21.85
CA TYR A 89 22.79 -31.99 -22.12
C TYR A 89 23.09 -32.08 -23.64
N ALA A 90 22.50 -33.03 -24.35
CA ALA A 90 22.70 -33.20 -25.78
C ALA A 90 22.29 -31.93 -26.54
N ILE A 91 21.12 -31.37 -26.23
CA ILE A 91 20.63 -30.10 -26.80
C ILE A 91 21.57 -28.94 -26.43
N CYS A 92 21.95 -28.82 -25.15
CA CYS A 92 22.83 -27.75 -24.66
C CYS A 92 24.27 -27.83 -25.19
N SER A 93 24.77 -29.03 -25.49
CA SER A 93 26.13 -29.24 -26.00
C SER A 93 26.35 -28.70 -27.41
N THR A 94 25.27 -28.41 -28.14
CA THR A 94 25.31 -27.85 -29.50
C THR A 94 25.77 -26.39 -29.55
N SER A 95 25.63 -25.64 -28.44
CA SER A 95 25.98 -24.23 -28.35
C SER A 95 26.90 -23.95 -27.18
N TRP A 96 27.95 -23.14 -27.40
CA TRP A 96 28.91 -22.78 -26.36
C TRP A 96 28.26 -22.05 -25.18
N LEU A 97 27.32 -21.14 -25.45
CA LEU A 97 26.61 -20.39 -24.40
C LEU A 97 25.68 -21.31 -23.60
N LEU A 98 24.88 -22.15 -24.29
CA LEU A 98 23.93 -23.05 -23.64
C LEU A 98 24.66 -24.11 -22.80
N TYR A 99 25.83 -24.55 -23.25
CA TYR A 99 26.71 -25.44 -22.49
C TYR A 99 27.16 -24.82 -21.17
N TRP A 100 27.62 -23.56 -21.17
CA TRP A 100 28.04 -22.88 -19.93
C TRP A 100 26.87 -22.56 -19.01
N VAL A 101 25.70 -22.19 -19.54
CA VAL A 101 24.48 -21.99 -18.75
C VAL A 101 24.04 -23.30 -18.09
N PHE A 102 24.00 -24.40 -18.85
CA PHE A 102 23.71 -25.73 -18.33
C PHE A 102 24.70 -26.14 -17.24
N THR A 103 26.00 -25.90 -17.47
CA THR A 103 27.07 -26.17 -16.50
C THR A 103 26.88 -25.36 -15.22
N ALA A 104 26.58 -24.07 -15.34
CA ALA A 104 26.34 -23.17 -14.21
C ALA A 104 25.11 -23.57 -13.37
N ILE A 105 24.11 -24.22 -13.97
CA ILE A 105 22.93 -24.77 -13.26
C ILE A 105 23.24 -26.14 -12.64
N CYS A 106 24.04 -26.96 -13.32
CA CYS A 106 24.30 -28.34 -12.92
C CYS A 106 25.16 -28.43 -11.64
N TYR A 107 26.16 -27.56 -11.47
CA TYR A 107 27.01 -27.56 -10.26
C TYR A 107 26.26 -27.19 -8.97
N PRO A 108 25.41 -26.14 -8.92
CA PRO A 108 24.52 -25.88 -7.79
C PRO A 108 23.54 -27.02 -7.55
N ALA A 109 23.01 -27.64 -8.60
CA ALA A 109 22.13 -28.81 -8.46
C ALA A 109 22.87 -30.00 -7.82
N CYS A 110 24.13 -30.25 -8.19
CA CYS A 110 24.98 -31.26 -7.55
C CYS A 110 25.16 -30.95 -6.06
N PHE A 111 25.44 -29.69 -5.72
CA PHE A 111 25.60 -29.28 -4.33
C PHE A 111 24.31 -29.48 -3.51
N LEU A 112 23.15 -29.09 -4.04
CA LEU A 112 21.85 -29.28 -3.41
C LEU A 112 21.51 -30.77 -3.22
N VAL A 113 21.71 -31.59 -4.25
CA VAL A 113 21.52 -33.05 -4.16
C VAL A 113 22.43 -33.63 -3.09
N CYS A 114 23.70 -33.21 -3.03
CA CYS A 114 24.63 -33.66 -2.00
C CYS A 114 24.24 -33.25 -0.59
N LEU A 115 23.65 -32.05 -0.42
CA LEU A 115 23.15 -31.59 0.88
C LEU A 115 21.96 -32.42 1.37
N PHE A 116 21.06 -32.82 0.48
CA PHE A 116 19.88 -33.61 0.85
C PHE A 116 20.17 -35.11 1.01
N GLN A 117 21.16 -35.65 0.29
CA GLN A 117 21.44 -37.09 0.30
C GLN A 117 22.52 -37.51 1.30
N PHE A 118 23.51 -36.66 1.60
CA PHE A 118 24.64 -37.04 2.45
C PHE A 118 24.65 -36.25 3.74
N GLU A 119 24.46 -36.95 4.86
CA GLU A 119 24.55 -36.35 6.20
C GLU A 119 25.92 -35.73 6.47
N ILE A 120 27.01 -36.31 5.95
CA ILE A 120 28.38 -35.81 6.11
C ILE A 120 28.52 -34.44 5.44
N THR A 121 28.08 -34.30 4.18
CA THR A 121 28.14 -33.03 3.45
C THR A 121 27.21 -32.00 4.08
N GLY A 122 26.00 -32.41 4.51
CA GLY A 122 25.10 -31.57 5.29
C GLY A 122 25.70 -31.14 6.64
N ASN A 123 26.48 -31.98 7.30
CA ASN A 123 27.17 -31.68 8.56
C ASN A 123 28.36 -30.74 8.34
N ILE A 124 29.12 -30.91 7.27
CA ILE A 124 30.22 -30.01 6.89
C ILE A 124 29.67 -28.64 6.48
N ALA A 125 28.62 -28.62 5.67
CA ALA A 125 27.91 -27.40 5.31
C ALA A 125 27.34 -26.72 6.55
N ARG A 126 26.66 -27.46 7.45
CA ARG A 126 26.22 -26.94 8.75
C ARG A 126 27.38 -26.46 9.63
N LYS A 127 28.55 -27.11 9.62
CA LYS A 127 29.73 -26.71 10.40
C LYS A 127 30.42 -25.48 9.84
N ASN A 128 30.48 -25.34 8.52
CA ASN A 128 31.01 -24.15 7.85
C ASN A 128 30.02 -22.99 7.95
N LEU A 129 28.73 -23.25 7.80
CA LEU A 129 27.66 -22.31 8.08
C LEU A 129 27.76 -21.88 9.56
N ARG A 130 27.88 -22.79 10.53
CA ARG A 130 28.14 -22.47 11.94
C ARG A 130 29.48 -21.76 12.20
N ARG A 131 30.50 -21.89 11.33
CA ARG A 131 31.77 -21.13 11.45
C ARG A 131 31.63 -19.71 10.91
N VAL A 132 30.92 -19.54 9.80
CA VAL A 132 30.58 -18.22 9.23
C VAL A 132 29.59 -17.49 10.13
N LEU A 133 28.63 -18.23 10.69
CA LEU A 133 27.69 -17.77 11.70
C LEU A 133 28.22 -17.87 13.14
N LYS A 134 29.50 -18.21 13.38
CA LYS A 134 30.05 -18.24 14.75
C LYS A 134 30.25 -16.85 15.36
N GLN A 135 30.08 -15.80 14.56
CA GLN A 135 29.90 -14.42 15.03
C GLN A 135 28.45 -14.08 15.40
N LEU A 136 27.56 -15.08 15.38
CA LEU A 136 26.17 -15.02 15.78
C LEU A 136 25.95 -16.24 16.70
N HIS A 137 26.23 -16.17 18.02
CA HIS A 137 25.69 -17.27 18.84
C HIS A 137 24.16 -17.16 18.87
N PHE A 138 23.57 -18.33 19.01
CA PHE A 138 22.19 -18.58 18.71
C PHE A 138 21.48 -18.96 19.99
N ILE A 139 20.55 -18.12 20.41
CA ILE A 139 19.41 -18.53 21.20
C ILE A 139 18.17 -18.12 20.39
N GLU A 140 17.42 -19.11 19.89
CA GLU A 140 16.19 -19.00 19.08
C GLU A 140 16.28 -18.47 17.61
N ASP A 141 17.42 -18.54 16.92
CA ASP A 141 17.54 -18.21 15.47
C ASP A 141 17.05 -16.80 15.05
N LYS A 142 16.98 -15.85 16.00
CA LYS A 142 16.52 -14.47 15.78
C LYS A 142 17.68 -13.49 15.86
N ILE A 143 17.72 -12.48 15.01
CA ILE A 143 18.64 -11.34 15.11
C ILE A 143 17.77 -10.10 15.28
N ALA A 144 17.96 -9.36 16.37
CA ALA A 144 17.17 -8.18 16.67
C ALA A 144 18.00 -6.90 16.52
N PHE A 145 17.41 -5.91 15.86
CA PHE A 145 17.94 -4.57 15.70
C PHE A 145 16.95 -3.60 16.32
N PHE A 146 17.42 -2.75 17.23
CA PHE A 146 16.63 -1.73 17.89
C PHE A 146 17.27 -0.35 17.69
N ASP A 147 16.52 0.71 17.95
CA ASP A 147 16.93 2.11 17.74
C ASP A 147 17.40 2.34 16.30
N ILE A 148 16.60 1.86 15.35
CA ILE A 148 16.86 2.05 13.92
C ILE A 148 16.61 3.55 13.62
N PRO A 149 17.52 4.21 12.89
CA PRO A 149 17.32 5.61 12.53
C PRO A 149 16.02 5.78 11.73
N ALA A 150 15.36 6.90 11.92
CA ALA A 150 14.18 7.25 11.14
C ALA A 150 14.57 7.42 9.67
N LEU A 151 13.64 7.09 8.78
CA LEU A 151 13.75 7.33 7.36
C LEU A 151 13.00 8.61 7.03
N GLU A 152 13.74 9.65 6.67
CA GLU A 152 13.17 10.90 6.22
C GLU A 152 12.90 10.82 4.72
N ILE A 153 11.63 10.92 4.35
CA ILE A 153 11.15 10.94 2.98
C ILE A 153 11.32 12.38 2.49
N ASP A 154 12.42 12.64 1.79
CA ASP A 154 12.79 13.92 1.18
C ASP A 154 12.70 13.79 -0.35
N THR A 155 11.49 13.54 -0.86
CA THR A 155 11.27 13.38 -2.31
C THR A 155 10.26 14.41 -2.80
N GLU A 156 9.08 13.99 -3.26
CA GLU A 156 8.00 14.89 -3.66
C GLU A 156 7.13 15.31 -2.48
N VAL A 157 7.17 14.52 -1.41
CA VAL A 157 6.37 14.68 -0.21
C VAL A 157 7.29 14.52 0.98
N ASP A 158 7.19 15.44 1.94
CA ASP A 158 7.97 15.39 3.17
C ASP A 158 7.33 14.43 4.18
N GLY A 159 8.12 13.54 4.76
CA GLY A 159 7.61 12.59 5.74
C GLY A 159 8.69 11.92 6.58
N LEU A 160 8.27 11.32 7.69
CA LEU A 160 9.14 10.61 8.62
C LEU A 160 8.59 9.21 8.87
N MET A 161 9.39 8.19 8.58
CA MET A 161 9.07 6.79 8.86
C MET A 161 10.00 6.25 9.95
N VAL A 162 9.42 5.79 11.04
CA VAL A 162 10.14 5.25 12.20
C VAL A 162 9.84 3.77 12.34
N LEU A 163 10.91 2.99 12.53
CA LEU A 163 10.86 1.56 12.85
C LEU A 163 11.48 1.34 14.22
N ARG A 164 10.68 1.01 15.23
CA ARG A 164 11.19 0.90 16.62
C ARG A 164 12.05 -0.35 16.83
N GLY A 165 11.75 -1.44 16.13
CA GLY A 165 12.58 -2.64 16.17
C GLY A 165 12.35 -3.57 15.00
N ILE A 166 13.38 -4.33 14.67
CA ILE A 166 13.38 -5.35 13.63
C ILE A 166 13.88 -6.65 14.24
N THR A 167 13.14 -7.75 14.02
CA THR A 167 13.59 -9.11 14.34
C THR A 167 13.67 -9.93 13.06
N PHE A 168 14.84 -10.46 12.73
CA PHE A 168 15.03 -11.39 11.62
C PHE A 168 15.18 -12.81 12.13
N SER A 169 14.29 -13.72 11.72
CA SER A 169 14.40 -15.15 12.02
C SER A 169 15.01 -15.89 10.83
N LEU A 170 16.17 -16.53 11.04
CA LEU A 170 16.88 -17.28 10.00
C LEU A 170 16.16 -18.60 9.64
N SER A 171 15.60 -19.30 10.63
CA SER A 171 14.95 -20.60 10.44
C SER A 171 13.69 -20.49 9.59
N THR A 172 12.89 -19.45 9.84
CA THR A 172 11.70 -19.15 9.03
C THR A 172 11.99 -18.11 7.95
N LEU A 173 13.24 -17.70 7.74
CA LEU A 173 13.66 -16.71 6.72
C LEU A 173 12.63 -15.56 6.64
N SER A 174 12.33 -14.98 7.80
CA SER A 174 11.24 -14.01 7.96
C SER A 174 11.67 -12.86 8.83
N PHE A 175 11.25 -11.66 8.45
CA PHE A 175 11.54 -10.41 9.12
C PHE A 175 10.26 -9.89 9.77
N VAL A 176 10.34 -9.51 11.05
CA VAL A 176 9.25 -8.94 11.82
C VAL A 176 9.66 -7.53 12.23
N VAL A 177 8.94 -6.53 11.76
CA VAL A 177 9.07 -5.15 12.23
C VAL A 177 8.09 -4.94 13.37
N HIS A 178 8.57 -4.31 14.44
CA HIS A 178 7.82 -3.95 15.63
C HIS A 178 7.73 -2.43 15.73
N GLY A 179 6.53 -1.90 15.92
CA GLY A 179 6.27 -0.46 16.06
C GLY A 179 6.65 0.31 14.80
N VAL A 180 5.77 0.29 13.81
CA VAL A 180 5.89 1.10 12.59
C VAL A 180 5.06 2.36 12.79
N GLU A 181 5.70 3.52 12.69
CA GLU A 181 5.09 4.83 12.80
C GLU A 181 5.49 5.63 11.56
N VAL A 182 4.54 6.22 10.85
CA VAL A 182 4.78 6.97 9.62
C VAL A 182 3.98 8.27 9.68
N GLY A 183 4.64 9.41 9.55
CA GLY A 183 4.00 10.71 9.34
C GLY A 183 4.33 11.21 7.94
N ILE A 184 3.33 11.51 7.13
CA ILE A 184 3.51 12.07 5.78
C ILE A 184 2.75 13.39 5.71
N LYS A 185 3.41 14.45 5.29
CA LYS A 185 2.78 15.75 5.09
C LYS A 185 2.22 15.86 3.68
N LEU A 186 0.90 15.87 3.53
CA LEU A 186 0.25 15.92 2.21
C LEU A 186 0.16 17.35 1.66
N SER A 187 0.00 18.33 2.54
CA SER A 187 -0.02 19.77 2.22
C SER A 187 0.38 20.57 3.46
N ASP A 188 0.53 21.90 3.34
CA ASP A 188 0.90 22.77 4.46
C ASP A 188 0.01 22.57 5.70
N ASP A 189 -1.29 22.36 5.46
CA ASP A 189 -2.32 22.22 6.49
C ASP A 189 -2.75 20.76 6.75
N MET A 190 -2.10 19.75 6.16
CA MET A 190 -2.59 18.36 6.26
C MET A 190 -1.46 17.33 6.42
N GLU A 191 -1.61 16.49 7.44
CA GLU A 191 -0.72 15.38 7.75
C GLU A 191 -1.48 14.05 7.80
N LEU A 192 -0.80 12.99 7.36
CA LEU A 192 -1.26 11.61 7.39
C LEU A 192 -0.36 10.83 8.36
N ALA A 193 -0.94 10.41 9.48
CA ALA A 193 -0.27 9.55 10.45
C ALA A 193 -0.70 8.11 10.28
N ILE A 194 0.22 7.19 10.00
CA ILE A 194 -0.03 5.75 9.89
C ILE A 194 0.75 5.03 10.99
N GLN A 195 0.07 4.22 11.80
CA GLN A 195 0.68 3.47 12.89
C GLN A 195 0.28 1.99 12.82
N THR A 196 1.24 1.10 13.05
CA THR A 196 1.02 -0.37 13.01
C THR A 196 1.91 -1.07 14.04
N GLU A 197 1.36 -2.02 14.80
CA GLU A 197 2.11 -2.72 15.86
C GLU A 197 3.15 -3.69 15.28
N THR A 198 2.79 -4.47 14.26
CA THR A 198 3.67 -5.50 13.69
C THR A 198 3.50 -5.68 12.19
N VAL A 199 4.62 -5.85 11.48
CA VAL A 199 4.67 -6.22 10.06
C VAL A 199 5.58 -7.42 9.89
N LYS A 200 5.07 -8.53 9.34
CA LYS A 200 5.81 -9.77 9.14
C LYS A 200 5.99 -10.06 7.66
N VAL A 201 7.23 -9.94 7.21
CA VAL A 201 7.66 -10.28 5.84
C VAL A 201 8.24 -11.68 5.84
N LYS A 202 7.55 -12.65 5.23
CA LYS A 202 8.08 -14.00 5.01
C LYS A 202 8.65 -14.03 3.60
N LEU A 203 9.97 -14.09 3.48
CA LEU A 203 10.63 -14.12 2.17
C LEU A 203 10.14 -15.33 1.36
N PHE A 204 9.67 -15.04 0.14
CA PHE A 204 9.02 -15.97 -0.81
C PHE A 204 7.72 -16.63 -0.31
N ARG A 205 7.09 -16.09 0.73
CA ARG A 205 5.89 -16.67 1.36
C ARG A 205 4.84 -15.64 1.78
N GLY A 206 4.90 -14.43 1.24
CA GLY A 206 3.94 -13.37 1.52
C GLY A 206 4.33 -12.38 2.62
N ILE A 207 3.57 -11.30 2.69
CA ILE A 207 3.71 -10.20 3.64
C ILE A 207 2.42 -10.15 4.46
N GLU A 208 2.53 -10.20 5.77
CA GLU A 208 1.42 -10.10 6.72
C GLU A 208 1.56 -8.81 7.51
N ILE A 209 0.62 -7.90 7.36
CA ILE A 209 0.55 -6.63 8.06
C ILE A 209 -0.60 -6.72 9.08
N GLY A 210 -0.36 -6.31 10.32
CA GLY A 210 -1.36 -6.29 11.38
C GLY A 210 -2.45 -5.24 11.17
N ASP A 211 -3.11 -4.84 12.27
CA ASP A 211 -4.06 -3.72 12.22
C ASP A 211 -3.29 -2.40 11.99
N CYS A 212 -3.63 -1.71 10.90
CA CYS A 212 -3.11 -0.39 10.56
C CYS A 212 -4.11 0.69 10.93
N PHE A 213 -3.65 1.71 11.65
CA PHE A 213 -4.44 2.89 11.98
C PHE A 213 -3.88 4.08 11.22
N ALA A 214 -4.69 4.68 10.35
CA ALA A 214 -4.36 5.88 9.60
C ALA A 214 -5.20 7.04 10.13
N ASN A 215 -4.60 8.18 10.42
CA ASN A 215 -5.30 9.38 10.84
C ASN A 215 -4.93 10.50 9.89
N LEU A 216 -5.94 11.06 9.23
CA LEU A 216 -5.81 12.29 8.50
C LEU A 216 -6.08 13.42 9.48
N LYS A 217 -5.06 14.21 9.78
CA LYS A 217 -5.16 15.38 10.65
C LYS A 217 -4.87 16.60 9.80
N GLY A 218 -5.61 17.67 10.00
CA GLY A 218 -5.39 18.87 9.22
C GLY A 218 -6.62 19.70 8.91
N GLY A 219 -6.35 20.88 8.36
CA GLY A 219 -7.28 21.97 8.13
C GLY A 219 -6.99 23.15 9.04
N GLN A 220 -7.29 24.36 8.55
CA GLN A 220 -7.09 25.66 9.23
C GLN A 220 -7.65 25.74 10.68
N TYR A 221 -8.51 24.80 11.06
CA TYR A 221 -9.21 24.74 12.35
C TYR A 221 -8.71 23.63 13.29
N GLU A 222 -7.86 22.72 12.81
CA GLU A 222 -7.30 21.60 13.57
C GLU A 222 -5.79 21.77 13.78
N MET A 223 -5.09 22.29 12.77
CA MET A 223 -3.76 22.86 12.89
C MET A 223 -3.93 24.39 12.86
N THR A 224 -3.55 25.07 13.94
CA THR A 224 -3.90 26.47 14.24
C THR A 224 -3.31 27.55 13.31
N PHE A 225 -2.96 27.24 12.06
CA PHE A 225 -2.17 28.12 11.20
C PHE A 225 -2.53 27.98 9.73
N GLY A 226 -3.58 28.70 9.31
CA GLY A 226 -3.88 28.90 7.89
C GLY A 226 -3.08 30.07 7.29
N SER A 227 -2.49 29.80 6.12
CA SER A 227 -2.00 30.72 5.09
C SER A 227 -0.73 31.52 5.37
N LEU A 228 0.38 31.11 4.73
CA LEU A 228 1.41 32.00 4.19
C LEU A 228 2.11 31.30 3.02
N GLU A 229 1.93 31.83 1.80
CA GLU A 229 2.75 31.48 0.64
C GLU A 229 4.17 32.03 0.87
N GLY A 230 5.13 31.15 1.11
CA GLY A 230 6.55 31.47 1.23
C GLY A 230 7.41 30.24 0.94
N ASN A 231 8.62 30.45 0.42
CA ASN A 231 9.55 29.35 0.14
C ASN A 231 9.73 28.50 1.40
N THR A 232 9.32 27.24 1.30
CA THR A 232 9.25 26.29 2.40
C THR A 232 10.60 25.68 2.74
N ARG A 233 11.73 26.10 2.15
CA ARG A 233 13.05 25.50 2.37
C ARG A 233 14.08 26.51 2.83
N ASP A 234 14.86 26.16 3.86
CA ASP A 234 16.06 26.90 4.27
C ASP A 234 17.20 26.73 3.25
N VAL A 235 18.29 27.48 3.42
CA VAL A 235 19.53 27.41 2.64
C VAL A 235 20.15 25.99 2.66
N ASP A 236 19.86 25.21 3.70
CA ASP A 236 20.29 23.81 3.87
C ASP A 236 19.31 22.77 3.26
N GLY A 237 18.18 23.22 2.72
CA GLY A 237 17.17 22.37 2.06
C GLY A 237 16.06 21.84 2.98
N ASP A 238 16.12 22.13 4.28
CA ASP A 238 15.13 21.68 5.27
C ASP A 238 13.83 22.49 5.20
N ALA A 239 12.68 21.84 5.48
CA ALA A 239 11.39 22.50 5.41
C ALA A 239 11.10 23.42 6.63
N VAL A 240 10.81 24.71 6.39
CA VAL A 240 10.69 25.76 7.42
C VAL A 240 9.30 26.41 7.42
N PHE A 241 8.68 26.56 8.60
CA PHE A 241 7.45 27.34 8.81
C PHE A 241 7.74 28.72 9.43
N VAL A 242 7.05 29.75 8.96
CA VAL A 242 7.09 31.13 9.50
C VAL A 242 5.84 31.37 10.35
N GLU A 243 5.97 31.45 11.68
CA GLU A 243 4.81 31.47 12.59
C GLU A 243 4.42 32.88 13.10
N ALA A 244 5.01 33.96 12.58
CA ALA A 244 4.77 35.29 13.14
C ALA A 244 3.56 36.03 12.52
N THR A 245 2.33 35.70 12.95
CA THR A 245 1.17 36.60 12.73
C THR A 245 0.88 37.50 13.94
N PRO A 246 0.24 38.67 13.75
CA PRO A 246 0.02 39.69 14.80
C PRO A 246 -0.76 39.21 16.03
N LEU A 247 -1.51 38.11 15.94
CA LEU A 247 -2.33 37.55 17.01
C LEU A 247 -1.49 36.91 18.13
N LEU A 248 -0.42 36.18 17.78
CA LEU A 248 0.55 35.66 18.75
C LEU A 248 1.33 36.79 19.43
N LYS A 249 1.56 37.90 18.72
CA LYS A 249 2.20 39.11 19.26
C LYS A 249 1.30 39.89 20.23
N ALA A 250 -0.02 39.71 20.13
CA ALA A 250 -0.99 40.26 21.07
C ALA A 250 -1.12 39.36 22.32
N ALA A 251 -1.17 38.03 22.14
CA ALA A 251 -1.26 37.07 23.24
C ALA A 251 0.01 37.01 24.11
N SER A 252 1.19 37.09 23.49
CA SER A 252 2.49 37.14 24.19
C SER A 252 2.78 38.48 24.88
N LYS A 253 2.06 39.56 24.55
CA LYS A 253 2.17 40.85 25.24
C LYS A 253 1.48 40.87 26.60
N GLU A 254 0.55 39.95 26.83
CA GLU A 254 -0.24 39.85 28.07
C GLU A 254 0.27 38.76 29.03
N GLY A 255 1.14 37.87 28.56
CA GLY A 255 1.77 36.81 29.35
C GLY A 255 3.27 37.02 29.55
N ASP A 256 3.64 37.38 30.77
CA ASP A 256 4.98 37.27 31.37
C ASP A 256 6.07 38.28 30.94
N THR A 257 6.29 39.29 31.78
CA THR A 257 7.30 40.36 31.60
C THR A 257 8.69 40.00 32.18
N ARG A 258 9.03 38.72 32.35
CA ARG A 258 10.26 38.30 33.04
C ARG A 258 11.41 37.75 32.18
N SER A 259 11.24 37.58 30.87
CA SER A 259 12.29 37.07 29.97
C SER A 259 12.90 38.13 29.04
N LEU A 260 12.82 39.41 29.38
CA LEU A 260 13.30 40.55 28.56
C LEU A 260 14.80 40.88 28.72
N LYS A 261 15.70 39.88 28.74
CA LYS A 261 17.15 40.10 28.74
C LYS A 261 17.95 39.16 27.84
N SER A 262 17.52 38.98 26.59
CA SER A 262 18.45 38.70 25.47
C SER A 262 17.78 38.90 24.11
N VAL A 263 17.41 40.14 23.78
CA VAL A 263 16.94 40.48 22.42
C VAL A 263 17.98 41.39 21.76
N LYS A 264 18.87 40.75 20.99
CA LYS A 264 19.63 41.36 19.91
C LYS A 264 19.77 40.35 18.76
N SER A 265 18.66 40.08 18.07
CA SER A 265 18.62 39.71 16.65
C SER A 265 17.15 39.62 16.21
N ASN A 266 16.83 40.23 15.08
CA ASN A 266 15.58 40.05 14.36
C ASN A 266 15.65 38.70 13.64
N GLU A 267 15.37 37.60 14.33
CA GLU A 267 15.09 36.32 13.68
C GLU A 267 13.67 35.92 14.06
N VAL A 268 12.87 35.73 13.02
CA VAL A 268 11.56 35.07 13.09
C VAL A 268 11.85 33.65 13.56
N GLU A 269 11.38 33.25 14.73
CA GLU A 269 11.47 31.85 15.17
C GLU A 269 10.70 31.00 14.16
N SER A 270 11.45 30.21 13.41
CA SER A 270 10.92 29.35 12.38
C SER A 270 10.97 27.91 12.89
N VAL A 271 9.80 27.32 13.15
CA VAL A 271 9.70 25.94 13.70
C VAL A 271 9.98 24.94 12.57
N LYS A 272 10.84 23.96 12.81
CA LYS A 272 11.19 22.95 11.80
C LYS A 272 10.04 21.95 11.67
N MET A 273 9.74 21.50 10.44
CA MET A 273 8.63 20.56 10.18
C MET A 273 8.70 19.25 10.98
N LEU A 274 9.92 18.75 11.21
CA LEU A 274 10.17 17.58 12.06
C LEU A 274 9.68 17.80 13.50
N ASP A 275 9.73 19.03 14.01
CA ASP A 275 9.28 19.37 15.36
C ASP A 275 7.77 19.15 15.51
N GLN A 276 6.97 19.47 14.49
CA GLN A 276 5.52 19.27 14.54
C GLN A 276 5.12 17.79 14.46
N LEU A 277 5.79 16.99 13.63
CA LEU A 277 5.51 15.56 13.51
C LEU A 277 5.84 14.78 14.80
N THR A 278 6.75 15.32 15.60
CA THR A 278 7.38 14.67 16.76
C THR A 278 7.10 15.35 18.11
N ASP A 279 6.16 16.30 18.15
CA ASP A 279 5.80 17.06 19.36
C ASP A 279 7.01 17.74 20.03
N GLY A 280 7.87 18.36 19.22
CA GLY A 280 9.06 19.13 19.63
C GLY A 280 10.32 18.30 19.89
N ASN A 281 10.37 17.03 19.47
CA ASN A 281 11.52 16.14 19.66
C ASN A 281 12.07 15.61 18.31
N PRO A 282 12.58 16.47 17.42
CA PRO A 282 13.08 16.04 16.12
C PRO A 282 14.33 15.14 16.24
N PRO A 283 14.50 14.14 15.37
CA PRO A 283 15.76 13.42 15.23
C PRO A 283 16.88 14.32 14.67
N GLU A 284 18.14 14.02 15.00
CA GLU A 284 19.30 14.67 14.37
C GLU A 284 19.66 14.00 13.03
N ASP A 285 19.95 14.79 12.01
CA ASP A 285 20.39 14.28 10.71
C ASP A 285 21.73 13.55 10.80
N GLY A 286 21.76 12.31 10.31
CA GLY A 286 22.95 11.46 10.31
C GLY A 286 23.30 10.92 8.93
N SER A 287 24.60 10.73 8.68
CA SER A 287 25.03 9.97 7.49
C SER A 287 24.61 8.50 7.60
N ALA A 288 24.44 7.83 6.46
CA ALA A 288 24.00 6.43 6.44
C ALA A 288 24.94 5.48 7.22
N GLU A 289 26.24 5.76 7.25
CA GLU A 289 27.20 4.99 8.06
C GLU A 289 27.04 5.25 9.57
N GLU A 290 26.76 6.48 9.97
CA GLU A 290 26.56 6.86 11.36
C GLU A 290 25.22 6.35 11.92
N GLY A 291 24.16 6.35 11.10
CA GLY A 291 22.87 5.77 11.46
C GLY A 291 22.92 4.23 11.56
N LEU A 292 23.72 3.57 10.74
CA LEU A 292 23.98 2.13 10.88
C LEU A 292 24.81 1.80 12.14
N LYS A 293 25.73 2.69 12.54
CA LYS A 293 26.54 2.53 13.77
C LYS A 293 25.74 2.80 15.06
N SER A 294 24.71 3.66 15.02
CA SER A 294 23.84 3.91 16.18
C SER A 294 22.87 2.77 16.46
N MET A 295 22.65 1.88 15.50
CA MET A 295 21.74 0.75 15.63
C MET A 295 22.22 -0.24 16.69
N LYS A 296 21.39 -0.47 17.72
CA LYS A 296 21.72 -1.37 18.82
C LYS A 296 21.48 -2.81 18.38
N LYS A 297 22.55 -3.48 17.96
CA LYS A 297 22.51 -4.91 17.61
C LYS A 297 22.54 -5.75 18.89
N MET A 298 21.47 -6.46 19.17
CA MET A 298 21.46 -7.47 20.22
C MET A 298 21.73 -8.84 19.58
N SER A 299 22.92 -9.40 19.84
CA SER A 299 23.17 -10.82 19.52
C SER A 299 22.54 -11.67 20.62
N PRO A 300 21.71 -12.68 20.31
CA PRO A 300 21.14 -13.57 21.33
C PRO A 300 22.19 -14.62 21.74
N ASP A 301 23.24 -14.16 22.41
CA ASP A 301 24.36 -15.01 22.83
C ASP A 301 24.24 -15.42 24.32
N ASP A 302 23.33 -14.81 25.11
CA ASP A 302 23.18 -15.08 26.56
C ASP A 302 21.70 -15.18 27.02
N GLU A 303 21.42 -15.97 28.06
CA GLU A 303 20.09 -15.99 28.75
C GLU A 303 19.68 -14.58 29.21
N GLU A 304 20.65 -13.76 29.65
CA GLU A 304 20.44 -12.35 29.98
C GLU A 304 20.03 -11.52 28.75
N SER A 305 20.55 -11.85 27.57
CA SER A 305 20.19 -11.19 26.30
C SER A 305 18.79 -11.55 25.82
N SER A 306 18.31 -12.76 26.10
CA SER A 306 16.90 -13.14 25.87
C SER A 306 15.96 -12.35 26.79
N GLY A 307 16.33 -12.20 28.06
CA GLY A 307 15.62 -11.35 29.02
C GLY A 307 15.56 -9.90 28.54
N ARG A 308 16.70 -9.32 28.14
CA ARG A 308 16.78 -7.96 27.57
C ARG A 308 15.96 -7.81 26.30
N TYR A 309 16.00 -8.78 25.39
CA TYR A 309 15.18 -8.79 24.16
C TYR A 309 13.68 -8.75 24.48
N GLN A 310 13.21 -9.63 25.37
CA GLN A 310 11.81 -9.65 25.79
C GLN A 310 11.41 -8.37 26.52
N MET A 311 12.28 -7.83 27.38
CA MET A 311 12.08 -6.55 28.04
C MET A 311 11.95 -5.41 27.02
N THR A 312 12.82 -5.35 26.01
CA THR A 312 12.75 -4.32 24.96
C THR A 312 11.49 -4.47 24.10
N LEU A 313 11.09 -5.69 23.74
CA LEU A 313 9.83 -5.91 23.03
C LEU A 313 8.60 -5.52 23.86
N ASN A 314 8.60 -5.86 25.16
CA ASN A 314 7.54 -5.46 26.07
C ASN A 314 7.51 -3.93 26.22
N PHE A 315 8.67 -3.28 26.35
CA PHE A 315 8.79 -1.83 26.37
C PHE A 315 8.21 -1.19 25.10
N ILE A 316 8.55 -1.69 23.90
CA ILE A 316 7.99 -1.20 22.63
C ILE A 316 6.46 -1.39 22.60
N LYS A 317 5.96 -2.50 23.12
CA LYS A 317 4.53 -2.79 23.16
C LYS A 317 3.78 -1.91 24.16
N GLU A 318 4.35 -1.68 25.34
CA GLU A 318 3.76 -0.87 26.41
C GLU A 318 3.79 0.61 26.07
N THR A 319 4.88 1.11 25.47
CA THR A 319 5.00 2.49 24.99
C THR A 319 4.34 2.72 23.63
N ASN A 320 3.57 1.77 23.10
CA ASN A 320 2.88 1.98 21.83
C ASN A 320 1.61 2.80 22.05
N SER A 321 1.45 3.88 21.30
CA SER A 321 0.24 4.71 21.31
C SER A 321 -1.04 3.90 21.05
N ILE A 322 -0.97 2.89 20.17
CA ILE A 322 -2.07 1.97 19.89
C ILE A 322 -2.42 1.15 21.14
N HIS A 323 -1.41 0.73 21.91
CA HIS A 323 -1.62 -0.05 23.12
C HIS A 323 -2.34 0.77 24.18
N ASP A 324 -1.90 2.00 24.42
CA ASP A 324 -2.53 2.93 25.35
C ASP A 324 -3.97 3.26 24.95
N ALA A 325 -4.21 3.56 23.66
CA ALA A 325 -5.55 3.81 23.15
C ALA A 325 -6.45 2.58 23.32
N ARG A 326 -5.93 1.38 23.05
CA ARG A 326 -6.64 0.12 23.28
C ARG A 326 -6.95 -0.12 24.76
N GLN A 327 -6.04 0.22 25.67
CA GLN A 327 -6.30 0.11 27.12
C GLN A 327 -7.38 1.12 27.56
N PHE A 328 -7.29 2.36 27.09
CA PHE A 328 -8.27 3.41 27.39
C PHE A 328 -9.68 3.02 26.95
N VAL A 329 -9.83 2.57 25.70
CA VAL A 329 -11.11 2.10 25.16
C VAL A 329 -11.65 0.93 26.00
N LYS A 330 -10.82 -0.06 26.34
CA LYS A 330 -11.23 -1.20 27.19
C LYS A 330 -11.68 -0.79 28.59
N GLN A 331 -11.02 0.20 29.20
CA GLN A 331 -11.41 0.69 30.53
C GLN A 331 -12.73 1.46 30.46
N ALA A 332 -12.91 2.28 29.43
CA ALA A 332 -14.13 3.04 29.22
C ALA A 332 -15.35 2.15 28.98
N THR A 333 -15.22 1.09 28.16
CA THR A 333 -16.32 0.14 27.90
C THR A 333 -16.72 -0.67 29.14
N ARG A 334 -15.79 -0.91 30.07
CA ARG A 334 -16.09 -1.59 31.34
C ARG A 334 -16.85 -0.72 32.35
N ASN A 335 -16.60 0.58 32.33
CA ASN A 335 -17.12 1.52 33.34
C ASN A 335 -18.50 2.08 32.99
N GLN A 336 -18.88 2.11 31.71
CA GLN A 336 -20.18 2.60 31.25
C GLN A 336 -20.99 1.44 30.66
N GLU A 337 -22.26 1.29 31.08
CA GLU A 337 -23.17 0.27 30.54
C GLU A 337 -23.34 0.45 29.03
N LYS A 338 -22.62 -0.38 28.25
CA LYS A 338 -22.76 -0.65 26.81
C LYS A 338 -22.87 0.59 25.90
N ILE A 339 -21.74 1.24 25.65
CA ILE A 339 -21.60 2.26 24.60
C ILE A 339 -21.54 1.62 23.20
N PHE A 340 -20.92 0.44 23.06
CA PHE A 340 -20.88 -0.36 21.83
C PHE A 340 -20.58 -1.84 22.15
N ASP A 341 -20.85 -2.76 21.22
CA ASP A 341 -20.69 -4.21 21.43
C ASP A 341 -19.20 -4.60 21.51
N GLU A 342 -18.74 -5.07 22.67
CA GLU A 342 -17.37 -5.55 22.88
C GLU A 342 -17.00 -6.74 21.97
N THR A 343 -17.99 -7.44 21.41
CA THR A 343 -17.74 -8.56 20.49
C THR A 343 -17.37 -8.08 19.08
N ASP A 344 -17.70 -6.84 18.71
CA ASP A 344 -17.34 -6.30 17.40
C ASP A 344 -15.93 -5.71 17.40
N SER A 345 -14.99 -6.53 16.93
CA SER A 345 -13.59 -6.13 16.74
C SER A 345 -13.41 -4.88 15.86
N ASN A 346 -14.33 -4.62 14.91
CA ASN A 346 -14.20 -3.48 14.00
C ASN A 346 -14.63 -2.17 14.67
N ALA A 347 -15.68 -2.20 15.51
CA ALA A 347 -16.07 -1.07 16.33
C ALA A 347 -14.95 -0.66 17.31
N ILE A 348 -14.29 -1.65 17.94
CA ILE A 348 -13.13 -1.40 18.81
C ILE A 348 -11.98 -0.74 18.03
N ARG A 349 -11.70 -1.19 16.80
CA ARG A 349 -10.66 -0.56 15.96
C ARG A 349 -11.01 0.88 15.60
N ALA A 350 -12.26 1.17 15.25
CA ALA A 350 -12.73 2.53 15.00
C ALA A 350 -12.58 3.42 16.25
N ALA A 351 -12.92 2.89 17.43
CA ALA A 351 -12.73 3.58 18.71
C ALA A 351 -11.26 3.94 18.96
N ILE A 352 -10.36 2.96 18.77
CA ILE A 352 -8.92 3.14 18.94
C ILE A 352 -8.40 4.20 17.98
N CYS A 353 -8.81 4.15 16.71
CA CYS A 353 -8.38 5.11 15.70
C CYS A 353 -8.83 6.53 16.05
N SER A 354 -10.07 6.70 16.50
CA SER A 354 -10.60 7.99 16.96
C SER A 354 -9.84 8.56 18.17
N GLN A 355 -9.35 7.70 19.08
CA GLN A 355 -8.53 8.10 20.22
C GLN A 355 -7.07 8.38 19.86
N LEU A 356 -6.61 7.83 18.75
CA LEU A 356 -5.28 8.04 18.20
C LEU A 356 -5.19 9.35 17.40
N HIS A 357 -6.32 9.86 16.91
CA HIS A 357 -6.42 11.07 16.10
C HIS A 357 -5.79 12.33 16.75
N PRO A 358 -6.03 12.66 18.04
CA PRO A 358 -5.43 13.84 18.67
C PRO A 358 -3.95 13.66 19.09
N ARG A 359 -3.37 12.46 18.95
CA ARG A 359 -1.97 12.20 19.35
C ARG A 359 -1.02 12.68 18.25
N PRO A 360 0.27 12.93 18.52
CA PRO A 360 1.24 13.28 17.47
C PRO A 360 1.38 12.19 16.40
N SER A 361 1.83 12.57 15.21
CA SER A 361 1.93 11.67 14.04
C SER A 361 3.00 10.60 14.25
N VAL A 362 4.15 11.01 14.78
CA VAL A 362 5.25 10.14 15.22
C VAL A 362 5.49 10.37 16.71
N PRO A 363 4.79 9.64 17.60
CA PRO A 363 4.91 9.83 19.04
C PRO A 363 6.30 9.46 19.60
N HIS A 364 7.06 8.60 18.90
CA HIS A 364 8.35 8.11 19.39
C HIS A 364 9.47 8.24 18.35
N PRO A 365 9.94 9.47 18.10
CA PRO A 365 11.08 9.70 17.23
C PRO A 365 12.36 9.04 17.78
N PRO A 366 13.20 8.42 16.94
CA PRO A 366 14.54 8.00 17.33
C PRO A 366 15.49 9.20 17.40
N GLN A 367 16.71 8.99 17.88
CA GLN A 367 17.70 10.08 18.00
C GLN A 367 18.22 10.58 16.64
N ARG A 368 18.13 9.77 15.57
CA ARG A 368 18.72 10.08 14.27
C ARG A 368 17.79 9.78 13.11
N SER A 369 17.91 10.56 12.04
CA SER A 369 17.24 10.41 10.74
C SER A 369 18.25 10.15 9.62
N ILE A 370 17.84 9.41 8.59
CA ILE A 370 18.56 9.25 7.33
C ILE A 370 17.61 9.64 6.19
N LYS A 371 18.04 10.57 5.33
CA LYS A 371 17.31 10.96 4.12
C LYS A 371 17.24 9.81 3.11
N VAL A 372 16.05 9.51 2.60
CA VAL A 372 15.82 8.45 1.60
C VAL A 372 16.62 8.69 0.31
N THR A 373 16.80 9.94 -0.10
CA THR A 373 17.67 10.34 -1.23
C THR A 373 19.11 9.89 -1.03
N THR A 374 19.61 9.95 0.19
CA THR A 374 20.96 9.48 0.53
C THR A 374 21.04 7.96 0.37
N LEU A 375 20.04 7.21 0.85
CA LEU A 375 19.97 5.75 0.66
C LEU A 375 19.88 5.34 -0.81
N GLN A 376 19.10 6.05 -1.63
CA GLN A 376 19.00 5.78 -3.07
C GLN A 376 20.36 5.94 -3.77
N ASN A 377 21.13 6.95 -3.35
CA ASN A 377 22.45 7.26 -3.88
C ASN A 377 23.58 6.36 -3.35
N LEU A 378 23.34 5.53 -2.32
CA LEU A 378 24.31 4.51 -1.87
C LEU A 378 24.45 3.34 -2.84
N SER A 379 23.50 3.16 -3.77
CA SER A 379 23.58 2.06 -4.74
C SER A 379 24.81 2.21 -5.63
N PRO A 380 25.71 1.20 -5.72
CA PRO A 380 26.93 1.37 -6.49
C PRO A 380 26.63 1.59 -7.98
N PRO A 381 27.34 2.51 -8.66
CA PRO A 381 27.05 2.88 -10.04
C PRO A 381 27.18 1.71 -11.02
N TYR A 382 27.98 0.69 -10.69
CA TYR A 382 28.11 -0.52 -11.50
C TYR A 382 26.84 -1.40 -11.47
N VAL A 383 26.15 -1.50 -10.33
CA VAL A 383 24.90 -2.26 -10.20
C VAL A 383 23.79 -1.55 -10.97
N ARG A 384 23.69 -0.22 -10.81
CA ARG A 384 22.72 0.60 -11.53
C ARG A 384 22.92 0.46 -13.05
N ARG A 385 24.15 0.64 -13.56
CA ARG A 385 24.48 0.44 -14.98
C ARG A 385 24.20 -0.97 -15.47
N PHE A 386 24.38 -1.99 -14.64
CA PHE A 386 24.09 -3.38 -14.99
C PHE A 386 22.58 -3.63 -15.12
N LEU A 387 21.78 -3.16 -14.17
CA LEU A 387 20.31 -3.27 -14.21
C LEU A 387 19.72 -2.47 -15.39
N HIS A 388 20.25 -1.27 -15.66
CA HIS A 388 19.88 -0.45 -16.82
C HIS A 388 20.06 -1.18 -18.15
N ARG A 389 21.08 -2.04 -18.28
CA ARG A 389 21.36 -2.78 -19.51
C ARG A 389 20.51 -4.05 -19.66
N LEU A 390 19.83 -4.49 -18.61
CA LEU A 390 19.11 -5.78 -18.57
C LEU A 390 17.69 -5.63 -17.98
N PRO A 391 16.79 -4.88 -18.65
CA PRO A 391 15.40 -4.74 -18.20
C PRO A 391 14.65 -6.09 -18.15
N MET A 392 14.99 -7.02 -19.06
CA MET A 392 14.46 -8.38 -19.03
C MET A 392 14.86 -9.16 -17.77
N LEU A 393 16.06 -8.93 -17.22
CA LEU A 393 16.50 -9.57 -15.98
C LEU A 393 15.69 -9.04 -14.79
N LEU A 394 15.41 -7.74 -14.77
CA LEU A 394 14.56 -7.13 -13.73
C LEU A 394 13.17 -7.77 -13.74
N ARG A 395 12.56 -7.98 -14.89
CA ARG A 395 11.26 -8.66 -14.99
C ARG A 395 11.32 -10.14 -14.63
N LEU A 396 12.39 -10.83 -15.01
CA LEU A 396 12.62 -12.22 -14.64
C LEU A 396 12.78 -12.39 -13.12
N LEU A 397 13.25 -11.36 -12.43
CA LEU A 397 13.34 -11.30 -10.97
C LEU A 397 12.02 -10.85 -10.31
N LEU A 398 11.36 -9.83 -10.86
CA LEU A 398 10.11 -9.29 -10.31
C LEU A 398 8.92 -10.26 -10.46
N ASN A 399 8.83 -11.00 -11.56
CA ASN A 399 7.73 -11.95 -11.78
C ASN A 399 7.62 -13.00 -10.64
N PRO A 400 8.66 -13.82 -10.35
CA PRO A 400 8.58 -14.78 -9.25
C PRO A 400 8.46 -14.09 -7.89
N LEU A 401 9.10 -12.93 -7.69
CA LEU A 401 8.96 -12.19 -6.43
C LEU A 401 7.51 -11.75 -6.20
N SER A 402 6.85 -11.18 -7.21
CA SER A 402 5.46 -10.73 -7.15
C SER A 402 4.51 -11.90 -6.91
N TYR A 403 4.75 -13.04 -7.56
CA TYR A 403 3.95 -14.24 -7.38
C TYR A 403 4.06 -14.84 -5.97
N PHE A 404 5.27 -14.88 -5.40
CA PHE A 404 5.52 -15.45 -4.08
C PHE A 404 5.32 -14.48 -2.90
N HIS A 405 4.94 -13.22 -3.16
CA HIS A 405 4.69 -12.23 -2.12
C HIS A 405 3.28 -11.63 -2.20
N PRO A 406 2.21 -12.42 -1.96
CA PRO A 406 0.90 -11.85 -1.69
C PRO A 406 0.96 -11.00 -0.41
N VAL A 407 0.27 -9.87 -0.42
CA VAL A 407 0.17 -8.95 0.71
C VAL A 407 -1.17 -9.17 1.39
N HIS A 408 -1.13 -9.49 2.69
CA HIS A 408 -2.30 -9.65 3.53
C HIS A 408 -2.26 -8.61 4.64
N ILE A 409 -3.24 -7.70 4.66
CA ILE A 409 -3.40 -6.71 5.74
C ILE A 409 -4.65 -7.07 6.52
N VAL A 410 -4.53 -7.21 7.85
CA VAL A 410 -5.66 -7.61 8.70
C VAL A 410 -6.79 -6.58 8.63
N SER A 411 -6.45 -5.31 8.83
CA SER A 411 -7.38 -4.20 8.64
C SER A 411 -6.64 -2.89 8.45
N ILE A 412 -7.23 -1.96 7.70
CA ILE A 412 -6.84 -0.55 7.68
C ILE A 412 -8.04 0.24 8.22
N THR A 413 -7.83 0.97 9.31
CA THR A 413 -8.84 1.90 9.84
C THR A 413 -8.32 3.32 9.68
N ALA A 414 -8.99 4.12 8.88
CA ALA A 414 -8.64 5.51 8.59
C ALA A 414 -9.62 6.47 9.27
N THR A 415 -9.15 7.43 10.05
CA THR A 415 -10.02 8.45 10.70
C THR A 415 -9.76 9.84 10.14
N ALA A 416 -10.84 10.59 9.92
CA ALA A 416 -10.80 12.01 9.55
C ALA A 416 -11.69 12.84 10.48
N SER A 417 -11.28 14.08 10.73
CA SER A 417 -12.02 15.04 11.55
C SER A 417 -13.25 15.54 10.81
N GLY A 418 -14.42 15.52 11.45
CA GLY A 418 -15.64 16.06 10.85
C GLY A 418 -15.59 17.58 10.69
N ARG A 419 -14.81 18.29 11.53
CA ARG A 419 -14.57 19.74 11.40
C ARG A 419 -13.88 20.10 10.08
N TRP A 420 -12.92 19.28 9.66
CA TRP A 420 -12.24 19.43 8.38
C TRP A 420 -13.22 19.27 7.20
N ILE A 421 -14.07 18.25 7.26
CA ILE A 421 -15.13 18.04 6.25
C ILE A 421 -16.07 19.24 6.22
N ASP A 422 -16.47 19.78 7.36
CA ASP A 422 -17.32 20.98 7.44
C ASP A 422 -16.64 22.19 6.78
N SER A 423 -15.36 22.45 7.06
CA SER A 423 -14.63 23.54 6.40
C SER A 423 -14.57 23.37 4.87
N MET A 424 -14.34 22.14 4.39
CA MET A 424 -14.30 21.85 2.96
C MET A 424 -15.67 22.10 2.30
N LEU A 425 -16.77 21.77 2.98
CA LEU A 425 -18.12 22.06 2.51
C LEU A 425 -18.42 23.55 2.52
N VAL A 426 -17.96 24.28 3.54
CA VAL A 426 -18.13 25.73 3.61
C VAL A 426 -17.39 26.44 2.48
N GLU A 427 -16.16 26.06 2.20
CA GLU A 427 -15.34 26.66 1.14
C GLU A 427 -15.88 26.33 -0.28
N ASN A 428 -16.25 25.08 -0.52
CA ASN A 428 -16.61 24.64 -1.87
C ASN A 428 -18.10 24.80 -2.20
N ILE A 429 -18.99 24.56 -1.24
CA ILE A 429 -20.44 24.54 -1.47
C ILE A 429 -21.10 25.82 -0.95
N PHE A 430 -20.91 26.17 0.32
CA PHE A 430 -21.70 27.25 0.93
C PHE A 430 -21.20 28.65 0.60
N ARG A 431 -19.88 28.87 0.51
CA ARG A 431 -19.23 30.16 0.24
C ARG A 431 -19.92 31.32 0.97
N ASP A 432 -20.21 32.41 0.27
CA ASP A 432 -20.94 33.57 0.79
C ASP A 432 -22.46 33.41 0.72
N TYR A 433 -22.98 32.40 0.03
CA TYR A 433 -24.43 32.16 -0.13
C TYR A 433 -25.14 31.94 1.21
N ALA A 434 -24.42 31.40 2.20
CA ALA A 434 -24.95 31.23 3.55
C ALA A 434 -25.27 32.56 4.26
N THR A 435 -24.71 33.70 3.82
CA THR A 435 -25.03 35.02 4.38
C THR A 435 -26.22 35.69 3.67
N GLN A 436 -26.47 35.30 2.42
CA GLN A 436 -27.51 35.89 1.57
C GLN A 436 -28.89 35.25 1.78
N ASP A 437 -28.94 33.95 2.13
CA ASP A 437 -30.19 33.22 2.33
C ASP A 437 -30.28 32.53 3.71
N SER A 438 -31.37 32.79 4.42
CA SER A 438 -31.72 32.15 5.69
C SER A 438 -31.92 30.63 5.59
N GLU A 439 -32.39 30.13 4.44
CA GLU A 439 -32.56 28.68 4.23
C GLU A 439 -31.21 27.97 4.13
N ILE A 440 -30.27 28.55 3.36
CA ILE A 440 -28.89 28.06 3.25
C ILE A 440 -28.19 28.13 4.60
N ALA A 441 -28.39 29.21 5.36
CA ALA A 441 -27.87 29.34 6.73
C ALA A 441 -28.39 28.25 7.67
N SER A 442 -29.68 27.89 7.57
CA SER A 442 -30.27 26.82 8.39
C SER A 442 -29.72 25.44 8.02
N LEU A 443 -29.53 25.16 6.72
CA LEU A 443 -28.96 23.92 6.23
C LEU A 443 -27.49 23.78 6.61
N LYS A 444 -26.72 24.86 6.48
CA LYS A 444 -25.32 24.94 6.93
C LYS A 444 -25.22 24.59 8.42
N ARG A 445 -26.04 25.19 9.28
CA ARG A 445 -26.03 24.88 10.73
C ARG A 445 -26.33 23.42 11.01
N ARG A 446 -27.31 22.83 10.34
CA ARG A 446 -27.68 21.42 10.52
C ARG A 446 -26.54 20.47 10.08
N ILE A 447 -25.94 20.72 8.91
CA ILE A 447 -24.82 19.94 8.37
C ILE A 447 -23.59 20.07 9.28
N SER A 448 -23.24 21.31 9.64
CA SER A 448 -22.11 21.60 10.53
C SER A 448 -22.28 20.95 11.90
N SER A 449 -23.47 21.01 12.52
CA SER A 449 -23.73 20.35 13.81
C SER A 449 -23.58 18.83 13.79
N TRP A 450 -23.80 18.19 12.64
CA TRP A 450 -23.63 16.74 12.53
C TRP A 450 -22.14 16.37 12.37
N LEU A 451 -21.37 17.24 11.70
CA LEU A 451 -19.95 17.04 11.40
C LEU A 451 -19.01 17.51 12.52
N SER A 452 -19.26 18.66 13.14
CA SER A 452 -18.33 19.37 14.05
C SER A 452 -17.93 18.59 15.30
N ASP A 453 -18.80 17.68 15.71
CA ASP A 453 -18.72 16.99 17.00
C ASP A 453 -18.11 15.59 16.87
N ALA A 454 -17.93 15.09 15.65
CA ALA A 454 -17.58 13.69 15.39
C ALA A 454 -16.35 13.52 14.48
N ASN A 455 -15.63 12.44 14.75
CA ASN A 455 -14.60 11.89 13.88
C ASN A 455 -15.20 10.74 13.06
N PHE A 456 -14.89 10.69 11.77
CA PHE A 456 -15.37 9.63 10.88
C PHE A 456 -14.26 8.61 10.66
N ALA A 457 -14.48 7.37 11.11
CA ALA A 457 -13.55 6.27 10.99
C ALA A 457 -14.03 5.26 9.94
N VAL A 458 -13.28 5.14 8.84
CA VAL A 458 -13.50 4.14 7.77
C VAL A 458 -12.63 2.93 8.04
N SER A 459 -13.22 1.75 8.18
CA SER A 459 -12.52 0.49 8.41
C SER A 459 -12.65 -0.44 7.20
N LEU A 460 -11.51 -0.82 6.65
CA LEU A 460 -11.34 -1.79 5.56
C LEU A 460 -10.80 -3.09 6.17
N ALA A 461 -11.61 -4.14 6.19
CA ALA A 461 -11.25 -5.42 6.81
C ALA A 461 -10.79 -6.46 5.78
N GLY A 462 -9.73 -7.20 6.13
CA GLY A 462 -9.24 -8.35 5.38
C GLY A 462 -8.82 -7.99 3.95
N ILE A 463 -7.72 -7.25 3.83
CA ILE A 463 -7.22 -6.77 2.53
C ILE A 463 -6.26 -7.81 1.96
N THR A 464 -6.49 -8.21 0.71
CA THR A 464 -5.62 -9.12 -0.02
C THR A 464 -5.10 -8.44 -1.28
N GLY A 465 -3.80 -8.17 -1.32
CA GLY A 465 -3.10 -7.58 -2.45
C GLY A 465 -2.32 -8.63 -3.22
N ILE A 466 -2.55 -8.72 -4.53
CA ILE A 466 -1.81 -9.58 -5.45
C ILE A 466 -1.31 -8.69 -6.59
N ALA A 467 0.00 -8.73 -6.83
CA ALA A 467 0.61 -8.08 -7.98
C ALA A 467 1.19 -9.14 -8.90
N SER A 468 1.03 -8.95 -10.21
CA SER A 468 1.59 -9.83 -11.23
C SER A 468 2.36 -9.00 -12.24
N VAL A 469 3.67 -9.16 -12.27
CA VAL A 469 4.55 -8.54 -13.28
C VAL A 469 4.79 -9.55 -14.41
N PRO A 470 4.21 -9.35 -15.61
CA PRO A 470 4.44 -10.26 -16.72
C PRO A 470 5.88 -10.17 -17.24
N PHE A 471 6.39 -11.28 -17.76
CA PHE A 471 7.70 -11.30 -18.42
C PHE A 471 7.67 -10.54 -19.76
N LEU A 472 6.61 -10.75 -20.54
CA LEU A 472 6.42 -10.14 -21.85
C LEU A 472 5.92 -8.68 -21.72
N PRO A 473 6.57 -7.70 -22.40
CA PRO A 473 6.20 -6.28 -22.34
C PRO A 473 4.83 -5.93 -22.91
N THR A 474 4.27 -6.82 -23.72
CA THR A 474 2.96 -6.62 -24.35
C THR A 474 1.80 -6.71 -23.37
N TYR A 475 2.02 -7.31 -22.20
CA TYR A 475 0.99 -7.41 -21.16
C TYR A 475 1.21 -6.33 -20.11
N ASP A 476 0.13 -5.76 -19.63
CA ASP A 476 0.15 -4.81 -18.52
C ASP A 476 0.40 -5.53 -17.20
N ILE A 477 1.01 -4.82 -16.26
CA ILE A 477 1.15 -5.24 -14.87
C ILE A 477 -0.23 -5.15 -14.23
N GLN A 478 -0.65 -6.24 -13.58
CA GLN A 478 -1.95 -6.31 -12.92
C GLN A 478 -1.76 -6.31 -11.43
N CYS A 479 -2.38 -5.35 -10.76
CA CYS A 479 -2.46 -5.29 -9.30
C CYS A 479 -3.92 -5.40 -8.89
N HIS A 480 -4.24 -6.39 -8.07
CA HIS A 480 -5.58 -6.62 -7.55
C HIS A 480 -5.56 -6.46 -6.03
N LEU A 481 -6.51 -5.68 -5.51
CA LEU A 481 -6.74 -5.44 -4.10
C LEU A 481 -8.18 -5.86 -3.79
N GLY A 482 -8.35 -6.90 -2.99
CA GLY A 482 -9.66 -7.33 -2.49
C GLY A 482 -9.87 -6.90 -1.06
N PHE A 483 -11.08 -6.44 -0.74
CA PHE A 483 -11.52 -6.04 0.60
C PHE A 483 -12.73 -6.90 0.99
N ASN A 484 -12.70 -7.52 2.17
CA ASN A 484 -13.78 -8.42 2.61
C ASN A 484 -15.01 -7.67 3.15
N ASP A 485 -14.80 -6.61 3.93
CA ASP A 485 -15.86 -5.78 4.51
C ASP A 485 -15.39 -4.33 4.55
N VAL A 486 -16.27 -3.39 4.24
CA VAL A 486 -15.98 -1.94 4.27
C VAL A 486 -17.02 -1.27 5.15
N MET A 487 -16.56 -0.66 6.24
CA MET A 487 -17.41 -0.05 7.26
C MET A 487 -17.02 1.40 7.48
N SER A 488 -17.99 2.23 7.84
CA SER A 488 -17.74 3.60 8.30
C SER A 488 -18.47 3.83 9.62
N TYR A 489 -17.78 4.45 10.57
CA TYR A 489 -18.26 4.77 11.91
C TYR A 489 -18.17 6.27 12.14
N ARG A 490 -19.19 6.82 12.81
CA ARG A 490 -19.17 8.15 13.41
C ARG A 490 -18.79 7.96 14.87
N ALA A 491 -17.61 8.41 15.23
CA ALA A 491 -17.07 8.35 16.58
C ALA A 491 -17.17 9.74 17.22
N LEU A 492 -17.80 9.84 18.39
CA LEU A 492 -17.83 11.06 19.21
C LEU A 492 -16.71 10.95 20.26
N PRO A 493 -15.56 11.62 20.08
CA PRO A 493 -14.39 11.38 20.94
C PRO A 493 -14.65 11.69 22.42
N ALA A 494 -15.48 12.70 22.70
CA ALA A 494 -15.82 13.14 24.05
C ALA A 494 -16.73 12.16 24.82
N HIS A 495 -17.58 11.41 24.11
CA HIS A 495 -18.55 10.49 24.69
C HIS A 495 -18.25 9.01 24.41
N LEU A 496 -17.21 8.73 23.61
CA LEU A 496 -16.84 7.39 23.11
C LEU A 496 -17.99 6.66 22.40
N ASP A 497 -19.02 7.41 21.98
CA ASP A 497 -20.16 6.87 21.26
C ASP A 497 -19.79 6.60 19.80
N LEU A 498 -20.08 5.39 19.34
CA LEU A 498 -19.68 4.86 18.05
C LEU A 498 -20.92 4.38 17.32
N LYS A 499 -21.33 5.16 16.34
CA LYS A 499 -22.45 4.79 15.48
C LYS A 499 -21.94 4.28 14.15
N GLN A 500 -22.32 3.06 13.78
CA GLN A 500 -22.05 2.54 12.44
C GLN A 500 -22.95 3.26 11.43
N VAL A 501 -22.33 3.87 10.43
CA VAL A 501 -23.00 4.73 9.45
C VAL A 501 -23.17 4.04 8.10
N ILE A 502 -22.13 3.32 7.67
CA ILE A 502 -22.10 2.61 6.39
C ILE A 502 -21.54 1.21 6.63
N ARG A 503 -22.13 0.22 5.97
CA ARG A 503 -21.55 -1.13 5.82
C ARG A 503 -21.74 -1.61 4.39
N LEU A 504 -20.67 -2.06 3.75
CA LEU A 504 -20.69 -2.67 2.41
C LEU A 504 -20.16 -4.09 2.52
N GLY A 505 -20.72 -5.04 1.76
CA GLY A 505 -20.29 -6.45 1.73
C GLY A 505 -18.89 -6.72 1.16
N GLY A 506 -18.06 -5.69 1.03
CA GLY A 506 -16.70 -5.74 0.51
C GLY A 506 -16.45 -4.73 -0.60
N ALA A 507 -15.24 -4.74 -1.13
CA ALA A 507 -14.85 -3.96 -2.30
C ALA A 507 -13.72 -4.68 -3.04
N ASP A 508 -13.46 -4.27 -4.27
CA ASP A 508 -12.29 -4.67 -5.04
C ASP A 508 -11.75 -3.47 -5.81
N ALA A 509 -10.43 -3.41 -5.93
CA ALA A 509 -9.75 -2.44 -6.77
C ALA A 509 -8.73 -3.16 -7.65
N THR A 510 -8.73 -2.84 -8.94
CA THR A 510 -7.80 -3.39 -9.92
C THR A 510 -7.10 -2.25 -10.64
N PHE A 511 -5.78 -2.31 -10.67
CA PHE A 511 -4.92 -1.39 -11.40
C PHE A 511 -4.24 -2.15 -12.53
N LYS A 512 -4.30 -1.60 -13.75
CA LYS A 512 -3.56 -2.08 -14.91
C LYS A 512 -2.54 -1.03 -15.30
N ILE A 513 -1.28 -1.33 -15.06
CA ILE A 513 -0.16 -0.42 -15.26
C ILE A 513 0.60 -0.88 -16.51
N PRO A 514 0.75 -0.01 -17.53
CA PRO A 514 1.55 -0.33 -18.70
C PRO A 514 2.98 -0.74 -18.35
N SER A 515 3.46 -1.84 -18.92
CA SER A 515 4.74 -2.44 -18.57
C SER A 515 5.98 -1.58 -18.89
N PHE A 516 5.84 -0.53 -19.69
CA PHE A 516 6.90 0.42 -20.01
C PHE A 516 7.08 1.50 -18.92
N LEU A 517 6.15 1.64 -17.97
CA LEU A 517 6.30 2.51 -16.81
C LEU A 517 7.24 1.93 -15.73
N LEU A 518 7.70 0.69 -15.90
CA LEU A 518 8.73 0.12 -15.05
C LEU A 518 10.07 0.86 -15.27
N PRO A 519 10.86 1.08 -14.21
CA PRO A 519 12.20 1.65 -14.33
C PRO A 519 13.02 0.91 -15.40
N HIS A 520 13.81 1.64 -16.19
CA HIS A 520 14.70 1.11 -17.23
C HIS A 520 14.01 0.53 -18.48
N HIS A 521 12.73 0.85 -18.72
CA HIS A 521 11.97 0.39 -19.88
C HIS A 521 11.71 1.49 -20.92
N GLU A 522 12.57 2.51 -20.94
CA GLU A 522 12.50 3.69 -21.82
C GLU A 522 12.41 3.32 -23.31
N HIS A 523 13.08 2.23 -23.72
CA HIS A 523 13.03 1.69 -25.08
C HIS A 523 11.65 1.17 -25.52
N LEU A 524 10.69 1.02 -24.60
CA LEU A 524 9.32 0.60 -24.87
C LEU A 524 8.33 1.76 -24.84
N LEU A 525 8.80 2.99 -24.57
CA LEU A 525 7.94 4.16 -24.58
C LEU A 525 7.37 4.42 -25.98
N PRO A 526 6.11 4.84 -26.07
CA PRO A 526 5.56 5.29 -27.34
C PRO A 526 6.34 6.51 -27.86
N ALA A 527 6.52 6.57 -29.17
CA ALA A 527 7.14 7.72 -29.82
C ALA A 527 6.30 8.98 -29.60
N ILE A 528 6.97 10.13 -29.60
CA ILE A 528 6.32 11.45 -29.52
C ILE A 528 5.32 11.56 -30.68
N PRO A 529 4.05 11.90 -30.43
CA PRO A 529 3.08 12.07 -31.51
C PRO A 529 3.57 13.15 -32.47
N SER A 530 3.55 12.84 -33.77
CA SER A 530 3.92 13.79 -34.81
C SER A 530 2.72 14.68 -35.19
N GLU A 531 2.97 15.84 -35.81
CA GLU A 531 1.89 16.71 -36.32
C GLU A 531 0.92 15.96 -37.26
N LYS A 532 1.40 14.93 -37.98
CA LYS A 532 0.57 14.07 -38.82
C LYS A 532 -0.34 13.16 -38.00
N ASP A 533 0.16 12.64 -36.88
CA ASP A 533 -0.62 11.80 -35.97
C ASP A 533 -1.69 12.63 -35.26
N GLU A 534 -1.38 13.88 -34.91
CA GLU A 534 -2.36 14.83 -34.39
C GLU A 534 -3.46 15.14 -35.42
N GLN A 535 -3.09 15.41 -36.67
CA GLN A 535 -4.07 15.63 -37.76
C GLN A 535 -4.94 14.39 -38.00
N ASN A 536 -4.38 13.19 -37.91
CA ASN A 536 -5.15 11.94 -38.02
C ASN A 536 -6.11 11.76 -36.85
N LEU A 537 -5.72 12.16 -35.63
CA LEU A 537 -6.58 12.13 -34.45
C LEU A 537 -7.67 13.20 -34.52
N GLU A 538 -7.37 14.38 -35.07
CA GLU A 538 -8.36 15.43 -35.36
C GLU A 538 -9.40 14.92 -36.36
N HIS A 539 -8.96 14.28 -37.44
CA HIS A 539 -9.86 13.64 -38.41
C HIS A 539 -10.76 12.58 -37.76
N LYS A 540 -10.20 11.75 -36.87
CA LYS A 540 -10.98 10.75 -36.11
C LYS A 540 -12.01 11.38 -35.17
N VAL A 541 -11.77 12.58 -34.66
CA VAL A 541 -12.75 13.32 -33.86
C VAL A 541 -13.90 13.80 -34.74
N ASP A 542 -13.60 14.26 -35.95
CA ASP A 542 -14.59 14.77 -36.90
C ASP A 542 -15.43 13.64 -37.54
N GLU A 543 -14.83 12.46 -37.73
CA GLU A 543 -15.49 11.25 -38.24
C GLU A 543 -16.19 10.40 -37.17
N ALA A 544 -16.06 10.74 -35.88
CA ALA A 544 -16.60 9.91 -34.81
C ALA A 544 -18.14 9.88 -34.82
N ASP A 545 -18.70 8.67 -34.90
CA ASP A 545 -20.15 8.48 -34.92
C ASP A 545 -20.75 8.56 -33.50
N GLY A 546 -21.42 9.68 -33.23
CA GLY A 546 -22.20 9.90 -32.02
C GLY A 546 -21.42 10.49 -30.84
N THR A 547 -22.17 10.80 -29.77
CA THR A 547 -21.62 11.47 -28.58
C THR A 547 -20.56 10.67 -27.81
N PRO A 548 -20.65 9.32 -27.60
CA PRO A 548 -19.66 8.61 -26.81
C PRO A 548 -18.33 8.46 -27.54
N GLN A 549 -18.35 8.13 -28.84
CA GLN A 549 -17.15 7.99 -29.64
C GLN A 549 -16.47 9.35 -29.83
N GLY A 550 -17.24 10.42 -30.03
CA GLY A 550 -16.69 11.78 -30.09
C GLY A 550 -16.01 12.22 -28.80
N ILE A 551 -16.52 11.83 -27.62
CA ILE A 551 -15.87 12.12 -26.33
C ILE A 551 -14.58 11.33 -26.18
N GLN A 552 -14.57 10.04 -26.55
CA GLN A 552 -13.38 9.19 -26.50
C GLN A 552 -12.29 9.70 -27.44
N ALA A 553 -12.62 10.00 -28.70
CA ALA A 553 -11.68 10.53 -29.68
C ALA A 553 -11.10 11.89 -29.23
N LYS A 554 -11.93 12.78 -28.66
CA LYS A 554 -11.46 14.06 -28.09
C LYS A 554 -10.51 13.86 -26.91
N HIS A 555 -10.76 12.84 -26.08
CA HIS A 555 -9.89 12.49 -24.98
C HIS A 555 -8.54 11.97 -25.48
N GLU A 556 -8.54 11.05 -26.45
CA GLU A 556 -7.32 10.53 -27.09
C GLU A 556 -6.49 11.64 -27.73
N LEU A 557 -7.13 12.58 -28.42
CA LEU A 557 -6.45 13.75 -28.98
C LEU A 557 -5.81 14.63 -27.89
N LYS A 558 -6.53 14.90 -26.81
CA LYS A 558 -5.98 15.68 -25.69
C LYS A 558 -4.79 14.97 -25.04
N GLN A 559 -4.91 13.65 -24.89
CA GLN A 559 -3.87 12.81 -24.32
C GLN A 559 -2.61 12.79 -25.19
N ALA A 560 -2.77 12.65 -26.51
CA ALA A 560 -1.66 12.72 -27.46
C ALA A 560 -0.97 14.08 -27.41
N LYS A 561 -1.74 15.18 -27.41
CA LYS A 561 -1.18 16.55 -27.34
C LYS A 561 -0.39 16.82 -26.05
N LYS A 562 -0.75 16.15 -24.94
CA LYS A 562 -0.06 16.27 -23.66
C LYS A 562 1.01 15.22 -23.41
N ASP A 563 1.17 14.28 -24.33
CA ASP A 563 2.12 13.17 -24.20
C ASP A 563 1.93 12.34 -22.91
N GLU A 564 0.68 11.96 -22.65
CA GLU A 564 0.28 11.22 -21.44
C GLU A 564 -0.08 9.76 -21.77
N THR A 565 0.17 8.84 -20.83
CA THR A 565 -0.32 7.45 -20.87
C THR A 565 -1.33 7.17 -19.75
N ASN A 566 -2.16 6.14 -19.89
CA ASN A 566 -3.20 5.84 -18.91
C ASN A 566 -2.88 4.59 -18.09
N VAL A 567 -2.93 4.71 -16.77
CA VAL A 567 -3.08 3.58 -15.85
C VAL A 567 -4.57 3.33 -15.66
N LYS A 568 -5.06 2.13 -15.99
CA LYS A 568 -6.50 1.83 -15.86
C LYS A 568 -6.81 1.44 -14.42
N LEU A 569 -7.73 2.18 -13.81
CA LEU A 569 -8.23 1.94 -12.45
C LEU A 569 -9.69 1.47 -12.53
N SER A 570 -9.98 0.34 -11.91
CA SER A 570 -11.35 -0.14 -11.71
C SER A 570 -11.57 -0.37 -10.22
N VAL A 571 -12.54 0.31 -9.62
CA VAL A 571 -12.92 0.15 -8.21
C VAL A 571 -14.39 -0.22 -8.14
N HIS A 572 -14.71 -1.37 -7.54
CA HIS A 572 -16.10 -1.76 -7.30
C HIS A 572 -16.36 -2.04 -5.81
N ALA A 573 -17.57 -1.67 -5.39
CA ALA A 573 -18.12 -2.00 -4.09
C ALA A 573 -19.06 -3.20 -4.24
N ARG A 574 -18.99 -4.14 -3.29
CA ARG A 574 -19.83 -5.33 -3.25
C ARG A 574 -21.07 -5.07 -2.40
N LEU A 575 -22.23 -5.45 -2.95
CA LEU A 575 -23.50 -5.42 -2.25
C LEU A 575 -23.70 -6.72 -1.43
N PRO A 576 -24.45 -6.69 -0.32
CA PRO A 576 -25.39 -5.65 0.12
C PRO A 576 -24.73 -4.44 0.78
N ALA A 577 -25.44 -3.29 0.76
CA ALA A 577 -25.03 -2.07 1.43
C ALA A 577 -26.10 -1.62 2.45
N CYS A 578 -25.68 -1.32 3.67
CA CYS A 578 -26.52 -0.83 4.76
C CYS A 578 -26.11 0.60 5.13
N PHE A 579 -27.09 1.48 5.33
CA PHE A 579 -26.88 2.89 5.66
C PHE A 579 -27.74 3.27 6.86
N ASP A 580 -27.16 4.01 7.80
CA ASP A 580 -27.90 4.54 8.94
C ASP A 580 -28.80 5.71 8.55
N GLN A 581 -29.92 5.88 9.26
CA GLN A 581 -30.91 6.93 8.96
C GLN A 581 -30.33 8.34 9.12
N GLU A 582 -29.42 8.59 10.08
CA GLU A 582 -28.80 9.91 10.24
C GLU A 582 -27.97 10.31 9.03
N LEU A 583 -27.27 9.35 8.42
CA LEU A 583 -26.51 9.60 7.20
C LEU A 583 -27.44 9.93 6.04
N LEU A 584 -28.54 9.19 5.91
CA LEU A 584 -29.51 9.46 4.84
C LEU A 584 -30.13 10.86 4.98
N ASP A 585 -30.41 11.27 6.21
CA ASP A 585 -30.92 12.61 6.52
C ASP A 585 -29.86 13.69 6.26
N PHE A 586 -28.58 13.41 6.55
CA PHE A 586 -27.45 14.27 6.20
C PHE A 586 -27.28 14.41 4.69
N ILE A 587 -27.25 13.30 3.94
CA ILE A 587 -27.14 13.29 2.48
C ILE A 587 -28.30 14.04 1.85
N ALA A 588 -29.53 13.84 2.35
CA ALA A 588 -30.70 14.58 1.87
C ALA A 588 -30.55 16.10 2.09
N ALA A 589 -30.06 16.51 3.27
CA ALA A 589 -29.79 17.92 3.57
C ALA A 589 -28.69 18.50 2.67
N LEU A 590 -27.63 17.73 2.41
CA LEU A 590 -26.52 18.14 1.54
C LEU A 590 -26.99 18.30 0.09
N VAL A 591 -27.70 17.32 -0.47
CA VAL A 591 -28.28 17.39 -1.83
C VAL A 591 -29.21 18.60 -1.96
N LYS A 592 -30.03 18.86 -0.94
CA LYS A 592 -30.89 20.05 -0.89
C LYS A 592 -30.06 21.33 -0.90
N ALA A 593 -29.03 21.42 -0.04
CA ALA A 593 -28.15 22.57 0.01
C ALA A 593 -27.47 22.84 -1.34
N THR A 594 -26.88 21.81 -1.96
CA THR A 594 -26.24 21.93 -3.29
C THR A 594 -27.23 22.41 -4.34
N LYS A 595 -28.46 21.90 -4.37
CA LYS A 595 -29.47 22.32 -5.34
C LYS A 595 -29.93 23.77 -5.12
N VAL A 596 -30.08 24.19 -3.87
CA VAL A 596 -30.43 25.58 -3.55
C VAL A 596 -29.29 26.53 -3.97
N VAL A 597 -28.04 26.14 -3.71
CA VAL A 597 -26.85 26.91 -4.13
C VAL A 597 -26.74 26.99 -5.65
N GLU A 598 -26.94 25.89 -6.39
CA GLU A 598 -26.96 25.90 -7.85
C GLU A 598 -28.00 26.89 -8.40
N MET A 599 -29.18 26.95 -7.78
CA MET A 599 -30.22 27.90 -8.18
C MET A 599 -29.88 29.36 -7.87
N GLU A 600 -29.19 29.65 -6.78
CA GLU A 600 -28.72 31.02 -6.49
C GLU A 600 -27.62 31.44 -7.46
N LYS A 601 -26.71 30.51 -7.82
CA LYS A 601 -25.69 30.75 -8.84
C LYS A 601 -26.30 31.06 -10.21
N ASP A 602 -27.34 30.31 -10.61
CA ASP A 602 -28.08 30.58 -11.85
C ASP A 602 -28.73 31.98 -11.84
N LYS A 603 -29.18 32.47 -10.68
CA LYS A 603 -29.76 33.81 -10.54
C LYS A 603 -28.71 34.91 -10.60
N GLU A 604 -27.56 34.72 -9.97
CA GLU A 604 -26.44 35.66 -10.08
C GLU A 604 -25.99 35.77 -11.54
N ALA A 605 -25.82 34.65 -12.24
CA ALA A 605 -25.49 34.64 -13.66
C ALA A 605 -26.57 35.35 -14.51
N ALA A 606 -27.85 35.10 -14.25
CA ALA A 606 -28.94 35.79 -14.96
C ALA A 606 -29.04 37.29 -14.62
N ARG A 607 -28.69 37.69 -13.40
CA ARG A 607 -28.61 39.11 -13.00
C ARG A 607 -27.46 39.81 -13.72
N GLU A 608 -26.27 39.20 -13.74
CA GLU A 608 -25.10 39.73 -14.46
C GLU A 608 -25.36 39.83 -15.97
N GLU A 609 -26.01 38.83 -16.58
CA GLU A 609 -26.45 38.91 -17.98
C GLU A 609 -27.45 40.05 -18.19
N SER A 610 -28.43 40.22 -17.30
CA SER A 610 -29.41 41.31 -17.41
C SER A 610 -28.80 42.70 -17.20
N GLU A 611 -27.77 42.82 -16.36
CA GLU A 611 -27.04 44.08 -16.13
C GLU A 611 -26.14 44.42 -17.32
N ARG A 612 -25.48 43.42 -17.94
CA ARG A 612 -24.74 43.61 -19.21
C ARG A 612 -25.64 43.97 -20.38
N GLU A 613 -26.84 43.40 -20.45
CA GLU A 613 -27.86 43.78 -21.44
C GLU A 613 -28.38 45.22 -21.19
N GLU A 614 -28.58 45.63 -19.94
CA GLU A 614 -29.00 46.99 -19.58
C GLU A 614 -27.92 48.06 -19.83
N GLU A 615 -26.64 47.73 -19.72
CA GLU A 615 -25.53 48.62 -20.10
C GLU A 615 -25.38 48.76 -21.63
N GLN A 616 -25.80 47.75 -22.41
CA GLN A 616 -25.81 47.83 -23.88
C GLN A 616 -27.08 48.49 -24.45
N GLU A 617 -28.24 48.38 -23.79
CA GLU A 617 -29.51 49.00 -24.20
C GLU A 617 -29.84 50.27 -23.37
N GLY A 618 -29.05 51.33 -23.54
CA GLY A 618 -29.28 52.64 -22.92
C GLY A 618 -30.51 53.42 -23.45
N GLY A 619 -31.71 52.83 -23.49
CA GLY A 619 -32.87 53.49 -24.11
C GLY A 619 -34.29 53.13 -23.66
N ASN A 620 -34.60 51.95 -23.11
CA ASN A 620 -36.01 51.56 -22.91
C ASN A 620 -36.32 50.95 -21.52
N LYS A 621 -36.34 51.81 -20.49
CA LYS A 621 -36.60 51.47 -19.08
C LYS A 621 -37.97 50.80 -18.78
N ILE A 622 -38.95 50.88 -19.68
CA ILE A 622 -40.32 50.38 -19.44
C ILE A 622 -40.48 48.91 -19.87
N LEU A 623 -39.77 48.46 -20.90
CA LEU A 623 -39.77 47.05 -21.33
C LEU A 623 -38.94 46.14 -20.41
N GLY A 624 -37.86 46.66 -19.82
CA GLY A 624 -37.04 45.95 -18.82
C GLY A 624 -37.78 45.66 -17.50
N PHE A 625 -38.69 46.56 -17.08
CA PHE A 625 -39.47 46.37 -15.84
C PHE A 625 -40.47 45.20 -15.96
N GLY A 626 -41.13 45.05 -17.12
CA GLY A 626 -42.04 43.92 -17.38
C GLY A 626 -41.32 42.57 -17.47
N ARG A 627 -40.07 42.55 -17.97
CA ARG A 627 -39.21 41.36 -18.02
C ARG A 627 -38.68 40.99 -16.62
N ARG A 628 -38.27 41.97 -15.80
CA ARG A 628 -37.87 41.77 -14.38
C ARG A 628 -39.01 41.28 -13.49
N VAL A 629 -40.24 41.78 -13.67
CA VAL A 629 -41.40 41.31 -12.90
C VAL A 629 -41.83 39.91 -13.32
N LYS A 630 -41.78 39.59 -14.62
CA LYS A 630 -42.13 38.25 -15.14
C LYS A 630 -41.05 37.20 -14.83
N GLY A 631 -39.78 37.58 -14.82
CA GLY A 631 -38.66 36.78 -14.32
C GLY A 631 -38.74 36.56 -12.81
N GLY A 632 -38.91 37.63 -12.03
CA GLY A 632 -39.06 37.57 -10.57
C GLY A 632 -40.28 36.77 -10.10
N LEU A 633 -41.41 36.80 -10.81
CA LEU A 633 -42.55 35.93 -10.52
C LEU A 633 -42.32 34.47 -10.93
N LYS A 634 -41.68 34.21 -12.08
CA LYS A 634 -41.36 32.85 -12.54
C LYS A 634 -40.30 32.18 -11.66
N ASP A 635 -39.36 32.97 -11.13
CA ASP A 635 -38.31 32.51 -10.23
C ASP A 635 -38.76 32.46 -8.77
N GLY A 636 -39.66 33.36 -8.35
CA GLY A 636 -40.40 33.26 -7.10
C GLY A 636 -41.22 31.97 -7.06
N VAL A 637 -41.98 31.67 -8.13
CA VAL A 637 -42.71 30.41 -8.27
C VAL A 637 -41.76 29.22 -8.34
N LYS A 638 -40.63 29.27 -9.07
CA LYS A 638 -39.62 28.19 -9.04
C LYS A 638 -38.99 28.00 -7.66
N ARG A 639 -38.81 29.05 -6.85
CA ARG A 639 -38.29 28.96 -5.48
C ARG A 639 -39.33 28.39 -4.53
N THR A 640 -40.59 28.80 -4.63
CA THR A 640 -41.69 28.21 -3.84
C THR A 640 -42.01 26.78 -4.31
N VAL A 641 -41.77 26.47 -5.59
CA VAL A 641 -41.88 25.13 -6.16
C VAL A 641 -40.64 24.31 -5.82
N VAL A 642 -39.42 24.81 -5.74
CA VAL A 642 -38.27 24.00 -5.30
C VAL A 642 -38.25 23.85 -3.77
N GLY A 643 -38.54 24.91 -3.02
CA GLY A 643 -38.80 24.86 -1.58
C GLY A 643 -40.06 24.06 -1.20
N GLY A 644 -41.04 23.91 -2.12
CA GLY A 644 -42.28 23.17 -1.91
C GLY A 644 -42.37 21.78 -2.57
N VAL A 645 -41.63 21.52 -3.66
CA VAL A 645 -41.62 20.26 -4.46
C VAL A 645 -40.39 19.42 -4.15
N VAL A 646 -39.29 20.01 -3.65
CA VAL A 646 -38.25 19.24 -2.95
C VAL A 646 -38.68 19.06 -1.50
N ASN A 647 -39.80 18.39 -1.32
CA ASN A 647 -40.29 18.00 -0.01
C ASN A 647 -39.26 17.03 0.58
N ASP A 648 -38.68 17.35 1.75
CA ASP A 648 -37.72 16.48 2.45
C ASP A 648 -38.28 15.04 2.57
N ARG A 649 -39.61 14.93 2.65
CA ARG A 649 -40.35 13.67 2.67
C ARG A 649 -40.30 12.88 1.35
N TRP A 650 -40.21 13.55 0.20
CA TRP A 650 -40.07 12.90 -1.11
C TRP A 650 -38.64 12.41 -1.36
N ILE A 651 -37.63 13.22 -1.06
CA ILE A 651 -36.22 12.80 -1.12
C ILE A 651 -36.02 11.61 -0.17
N ALA A 652 -36.43 11.73 1.10
CA ALA A 652 -36.30 10.65 2.07
C ALA A 652 -37.02 9.37 1.63
N LYS A 653 -38.19 9.48 0.98
CA LYS A 653 -38.92 8.32 0.44
C LYS A 653 -38.22 7.69 -0.77
N MET A 654 -37.58 8.48 -1.63
CA MET A 654 -36.79 7.94 -2.74
C MET A 654 -35.50 7.28 -2.24
N VAL A 655 -34.74 7.97 -1.40
CA VAL A 655 -33.52 7.46 -0.77
C VAL A 655 -33.83 6.19 0.03
N GLY A 656 -34.90 6.17 0.81
CA GLY A 656 -35.37 4.98 1.54
C GLY A 656 -35.78 3.80 0.66
N LYS A 657 -36.28 4.04 -0.56
CA LYS A 657 -36.58 2.98 -1.53
C LYS A 657 -35.31 2.43 -2.19
N VAL A 658 -34.36 3.30 -2.50
CA VAL A 658 -33.08 2.91 -3.12
C VAL A 658 -32.23 2.11 -2.12
N THR A 659 -32.10 2.60 -0.89
CA THR A 659 -31.38 1.91 0.19
C THR A 659 -31.92 0.52 0.48
N ARG A 660 -33.24 0.35 0.63
CA ARG A 660 -33.86 -0.99 0.78
C ARG A 660 -33.55 -1.95 -0.39
N ARG A 661 -33.39 -1.42 -1.60
CA ARG A 661 -32.97 -2.22 -2.76
C ARG A 661 -31.48 -2.58 -2.66
N LEU A 662 -30.63 -1.66 -2.22
CA LEU A 662 -29.19 -1.91 -2.03
C LEU A 662 -28.90 -2.89 -0.88
N GLU A 663 -29.76 -2.94 0.14
CA GLU A 663 -29.67 -3.90 1.25
C GLU A 663 -29.95 -5.35 0.82
N THR A 664 -30.73 -5.54 -0.26
CA THR A 664 -31.15 -6.86 -0.75
C THR A 664 -30.51 -7.25 -2.07
N ALA A 665 -29.97 -6.28 -2.82
CA ALA A 665 -29.31 -6.51 -4.08
C ALA A 665 -28.00 -7.30 -3.88
N ARG A 666 -27.71 -8.17 -4.84
CA ARG A 666 -26.43 -8.86 -4.99
C ARG A 666 -25.79 -8.40 -6.29
N GLY A 667 -24.56 -7.96 -6.22
CA GLY A 667 -23.82 -7.46 -7.37
C GLY A 667 -22.68 -6.54 -6.95
N GLU A 668 -21.98 -6.05 -7.96
CA GLU A 668 -20.89 -5.09 -7.82
C GLU A 668 -21.31 -3.77 -8.47
N VAL A 669 -21.04 -2.67 -7.80
CA VAL A 669 -21.28 -1.32 -8.31
C VAL A 669 -19.97 -0.56 -8.22
N GLY A 670 -19.50 0.01 -9.32
CA GLY A 670 -18.20 0.64 -9.31
C GLY A 670 -17.95 1.57 -10.49
N TYR A 671 -16.78 2.16 -10.45
CA TYR A 671 -16.26 3.08 -11.45
C TYR A 671 -15.00 2.49 -12.06
N SER A 672 -14.90 2.57 -13.38
CA SER A 672 -13.65 2.32 -14.10
C SER A 672 -13.28 3.59 -14.84
N GLY A 673 -12.04 4.02 -14.66
CA GLY A 673 -11.49 5.21 -15.28
C GLY A 673 -10.00 5.05 -15.57
N ASP A 674 -9.47 6.04 -16.27
CA ASP A 674 -8.07 6.11 -16.65
C ASP A 674 -7.38 7.21 -15.82
N LEU A 675 -6.22 6.90 -15.26
CA LEU A 675 -5.37 7.85 -14.55
C LEU A 675 -4.24 8.29 -15.51
N PRO A 676 -4.21 9.56 -15.96
CA PRO A 676 -3.18 10.03 -16.88
C PRO A 676 -1.84 10.19 -16.16
N VAL A 677 -0.78 9.74 -16.81
CA VAL A 677 0.62 9.81 -16.36
C VAL A 677 1.43 10.46 -17.47
N GLY A 678 2.04 11.61 -17.19
CA GLY A 678 2.92 12.29 -18.15
C GLY A 678 4.17 11.48 -18.43
N LEU A 679 4.53 11.33 -19.71
CA LEU A 679 5.69 10.54 -20.13
C LEU A 679 7.02 11.31 -20.06
N GLU A 680 6.98 12.63 -19.82
CA GLU A 680 8.16 13.50 -19.79
C GLU A 680 9.26 13.01 -18.84
N VAL A 681 8.90 12.59 -17.62
CA VAL A 681 9.85 12.11 -16.59
C VAL A 681 10.52 10.79 -17.00
N TYR A 682 9.89 10.02 -17.89
CA TYR A 682 10.37 8.72 -18.34
C TYR A 682 11.23 8.80 -19.60
N ARG A 683 11.31 9.96 -20.26
CA ARG A 683 12.03 10.16 -21.53
C ARG A 683 13.49 10.51 -21.39
#